data_AF-A0A2P6VAL7-F1
#
_entry.id   AF-A0A2P6VAL7-F1
#
_cell.length_a   1.000
_cell.length_b   1.000
_cell.length_c   1.000
_cell.angle_alpha   90.00
_cell.angle_beta   90.00
_cell.angle_gamma   90.00
#
_symmetry.space_group_name_H-M   'P 1'
#
loop_
_entity.id
_entity.type
_entity.pdbx_description
1 polymer ?
#
loop_
_entity_poly.entity_id
_entity_poly.type
_entity_poly.pdbx_seq_one_letter_code
_entity_poly.pdbx_strand_id
1 'polypeptide(L)'
;MALAAFAKKAVGTLGLRCGAPALLGDSGSSLRALALRSYSTVVDGLRYSVEHEWVKVDGDTAVVGITDFAQTELGDLIHAELPEVGSAIVAGEQFGVVESVKAASDVIAPVDGEVLETNATLSDDASAINSDPYGAGWMVKVKLTKPAQLEGLMDAEAYKKHCSWSTMTSELPPGVPKVPGYSVAQPMAASYKKGQTLTYKNGYAVPAVLGQPAEPVAALQQQFADMWTIPAVPAPTTSANSTFTPKYVQFDKQVLRFIGWFGERVPDSPLEDWRVRRVCILSYLEDDTMQVTEPTESNSGLQQGTLVRRHKLPKDGGGVLTVGDLAVGGSVRIYGRDVQIVDADQFTREYLTARGTHLAPSQPSPVRPIEQALAAKSKPSGLTRADDDSPSKFAEALLGREHNSKSLQQFLQHGGEVLRFWIMWDDRAKQYGTRHLLKLHFFVADNTAEIMEIQGSNKGAGFATFLKRGPLPKAAPAAAGAALPGAARLTAEQCYAPTDMNIGATITILGRQFLIYDCDDATRKWYMERQGFTPEQLAPIDISEPEVPRKEAPLPAWNGIGSPEDSMQNCLKLVPKPPKKDTFRWQTLDKIVLRYEAQLETAGAAAGARLIGTDRERRFVISFFLADQTLAVFEPPQPNSGLTGGKFLERGKVYKAGNKLEWITERDLYVGAALDLHCRRFRLTGADVFTQQYTADEAAGGSS
;
A
#
# COMPACT_ATOMS: atom_id res chain seq x y z
N MET A 1 -4.23 -2.11 -47.89
CA MET A 1 -5.40 -1.47 -48.52
C MET A 1 -6.51 -2.50 -48.75
N ALA A 2 -7.19 -2.90 -47.68
CA ALA A 2 -8.46 -3.65 -47.65
C ALA A 2 -8.68 -4.19 -46.22
N LEU A 3 -9.09 -3.33 -45.28
CA LEU A 3 -9.68 -3.70 -43.97
C LEU A 3 -10.06 -2.44 -43.17
N ALA A 4 -10.80 -1.52 -43.79
CA ALA A 4 -11.28 -0.30 -43.15
C ALA A 4 -12.70 0.10 -43.61
N ALA A 5 -13.55 -0.88 -43.95
CA ALA A 5 -14.90 -0.61 -44.43
C ALA A 5 -15.87 -1.76 -44.12
N PHE A 6 -16.32 -1.90 -42.86
CA PHE A 6 -17.55 -2.69 -42.58
C PHE A 6 -18.28 -2.39 -41.26
N ALA A 7 -18.22 -1.16 -40.71
CA ALA A 7 -18.98 -0.88 -39.47
C ALA A 7 -19.64 0.51 -39.49
N LYS A 8 -20.46 0.78 -40.50
CA LYS A 8 -21.51 1.83 -40.48
C LYS A 8 -22.69 1.40 -41.36
N LYS A 9 -23.67 0.65 -40.81
CA LYS A 9 -25.11 0.76 -41.15
C LYS A 9 -26.00 -0.24 -40.40
N ALA A 10 -26.73 0.28 -39.41
CA ALA A 10 -28.12 -0.07 -39.04
C ALA A 10 -28.51 0.99 -37.98
N VAL A 11 -29.07 2.15 -38.37
CA VAL A 11 -30.52 2.45 -38.43
C VAL A 11 -31.18 2.09 -37.09
N GLY A 12 -31.57 3.00 -36.19
CA GLY A 12 -32.24 4.27 -36.40
C GLY A 12 -33.75 4.07 -36.35
N THR A 13 -34.39 4.16 -35.18
CA THR A 13 -35.79 4.62 -35.00
C THR A 13 -36.17 4.70 -33.52
N LEU A 14 -36.96 5.75 -33.20
CA LEU A 14 -37.76 6.02 -31.98
C LEU A 14 -37.10 6.82 -30.83
N GLY A 15 -37.16 8.15 -30.95
CA GLY A 15 -38.17 8.93 -30.20
C GLY A 15 -37.83 9.47 -28.81
N LEU A 16 -37.34 10.72 -28.78
CA LEU A 16 -37.63 11.83 -27.83
C LEU A 16 -37.36 11.67 -26.29
N ARG A 17 -36.32 12.42 -25.86
CA ARG A 17 -36.13 13.34 -24.70
C ARG A 17 -36.76 12.93 -23.35
N CYS A 18 -36.03 12.89 -22.22
CA CYS A 18 -35.48 14.03 -21.46
C CYS A 18 -34.43 13.56 -20.41
N GLY A 19 -33.48 14.43 -20.01
CA GLY A 19 -32.80 14.38 -18.71
C GLY A 19 -31.39 13.74 -18.68
N ALA A 20 -30.44 14.46 -18.10
CA ALA A 20 -28.99 14.20 -18.07
C ALA A 20 -28.53 12.83 -17.50
N PRO A 21 -27.35 12.32 -17.91
CA PRO A 21 -26.49 11.48 -17.07
C PRO A 21 -25.24 12.29 -16.64
N ALA A 22 -24.88 12.38 -15.35
CA ALA A 22 -24.39 11.32 -14.47
C ALA A 22 -23.04 10.73 -14.92
N LEU A 23 -21.98 11.42 -14.45
CA LEU A 23 -20.73 10.91 -13.88
C LEU A 23 -20.40 9.42 -14.11
N LEU A 24 -19.50 9.18 -15.07
CA LEU A 24 -18.53 8.10 -15.05
C LEU A 24 -17.15 8.74 -15.23
N GLY A 25 -16.49 9.04 -14.11
CA GLY A 25 -15.11 9.51 -14.10
C GLY A 25 -14.19 8.30 -14.23
N ASP A 26 -13.74 8.04 -15.46
CA ASP A 26 -12.72 7.06 -15.74
C ASP A 26 -11.33 7.67 -15.48
N SER A 27 -10.57 6.93 -14.70
CA SER A 27 -9.17 7.11 -14.36
C SER A 27 -8.27 7.22 -15.59
N GLY A 28 -7.44 8.28 -15.63
CA GLY A 28 -6.26 8.29 -16.50
C GLY A 28 -5.89 9.63 -17.12
N SER A 29 -5.43 10.60 -16.34
CA SER A 29 -4.76 11.80 -16.88
C SER A 29 -4.01 12.61 -15.81
N SER A 30 -2.98 12.04 -15.20
CA SER A 30 -1.95 12.81 -14.46
C SER A 30 -0.52 12.44 -14.84
N LEU A 31 -0.33 11.85 -16.03
CA LEU A 31 0.97 11.58 -16.63
C LEU A 31 0.98 12.01 -18.09
N ARG A 32 0.80 13.31 -18.33
CA ARG A 32 1.37 13.96 -19.52
C ARG A 32 2.57 14.77 -19.08
N ALA A 33 3.71 14.07 -19.09
CA ALA A 33 5.01 14.57 -19.50
C ALA A 33 5.30 16.07 -19.24
N LEU A 34 5.85 16.35 -18.05
CA LEU A 34 6.95 17.31 -17.88
C LEU A 34 8.19 16.79 -18.65
N ALA A 35 8.04 16.63 -19.96
CA ALA A 35 9.18 16.51 -20.86
C ALA A 35 9.81 17.90 -20.95
N LEU A 36 11.13 17.96 -20.80
CA LEU A 36 11.94 19.15 -21.11
C LEU A 36 11.46 19.75 -22.45
N ARG A 37 10.74 20.87 -22.40
CA ARG A 37 10.52 21.75 -23.56
C ARG A 37 11.81 22.53 -23.78
N SER A 38 12.80 21.91 -24.44
CA SER A 38 14.04 22.59 -24.84
C SER A 38 13.93 23.28 -26.20
N TYR A 39 12.72 23.58 -26.68
CA TYR A 39 12.47 24.42 -27.85
C TYR A 39 11.18 25.22 -27.61
N SER A 40 11.28 26.54 -27.58
CA SER A 40 10.12 27.42 -27.59
C SER A 40 9.31 27.19 -28.86
N THR A 41 8.01 27.02 -28.72
CA THR A 41 7.10 26.84 -29.85
C THR A 41 6.99 28.18 -30.59
N VAL A 42 7.32 28.22 -31.89
CA VAL A 42 7.16 29.42 -32.74
C VAL A 42 6.15 29.11 -33.84
N VAL A 43 5.07 29.89 -33.91
CA VAL A 43 3.95 29.72 -34.84
C VAL A 43 4.20 30.49 -36.13
N ASP A 44 4.05 29.83 -37.28
CA ASP A 44 4.19 30.47 -38.58
C ASP A 44 2.97 31.37 -38.88
N GLY A 45 3.16 32.49 -39.59
CA GLY A 45 2.09 33.44 -39.93
C GLY A 45 1.85 34.55 -38.89
N LEU A 46 2.65 34.60 -37.82
CA LEU A 46 2.69 35.72 -36.85
C LEU A 46 3.93 36.58 -37.07
N ARG A 47 3.87 37.82 -36.57
CA ARG A 47 5.01 38.73 -36.46
C ARG A 47 5.50 38.77 -35.02
N TYR A 48 6.81 38.88 -34.82
CA TYR A 48 7.44 38.80 -33.49
C TYR A 48 8.31 40.03 -33.21
N SER A 49 8.26 40.53 -31.98
CA SER A 49 9.15 41.59 -31.51
C SER A 49 10.48 41.01 -31.00
N VAL A 50 11.46 41.90 -30.78
CA VAL A 50 12.72 41.56 -30.12
C VAL A 50 12.49 41.26 -28.63
N GLU A 51 11.48 41.89 -28.01
CA GLU A 51 11.12 41.73 -26.59
C GLU A 51 10.17 40.54 -26.34
N HIS A 52 10.04 39.63 -27.32
CA HIS A 52 9.32 38.35 -27.21
C HIS A 52 7.78 38.42 -27.15
N GLU A 53 7.16 39.47 -27.70
CA GLU A 53 5.73 39.55 -28.02
C GLU A 53 5.43 39.08 -29.45
N TRP A 54 4.20 38.60 -29.67
CA TRP A 54 3.69 38.22 -30.99
C TRP A 54 2.50 39.09 -31.40
N VAL A 55 2.37 39.30 -32.71
CA VAL A 55 1.29 40.07 -33.34
C VAL A 55 0.64 39.24 -34.45
N LYS A 56 -0.67 39.06 -34.37
CA LYS A 56 -1.51 38.47 -35.41
C LYS A 56 -2.34 39.56 -36.07
N VAL A 57 -2.12 39.79 -37.36
CA VAL A 57 -2.82 40.83 -38.11
C VAL A 57 -4.10 40.25 -38.74
N ASP A 58 -5.22 40.92 -38.52
CA ASP A 58 -6.52 40.63 -39.10
C ASP A 58 -7.14 41.92 -39.67
N GLY A 59 -6.87 42.18 -40.94
CA GLY A 59 -7.30 43.41 -41.62
C GLY A 59 -6.63 44.67 -41.05
N ASP A 60 -7.44 45.58 -40.52
CA ASP A 60 -7.03 46.82 -39.86
C ASP A 60 -6.81 46.67 -38.35
N THR A 61 -7.04 45.47 -37.80
CA THR A 61 -6.84 45.14 -36.39
C THR A 61 -5.71 44.14 -36.20
N ALA A 62 -5.10 44.15 -35.02
CA ALA A 62 -4.07 43.20 -34.64
C ALA A 62 -4.31 42.68 -33.23
N VAL A 63 -4.05 41.39 -33.01
CA VAL A 63 -4.08 40.75 -31.69
C VAL A 63 -2.64 40.57 -31.22
N VAL A 64 -2.38 40.93 -29.96
CA VAL A 64 -1.05 40.93 -29.34
C VAL A 64 -1.04 40.05 -28.09
N GLY A 65 0.05 39.33 -27.87
CA GLY A 65 0.31 38.57 -26.64
C GLY A 65 1.81 38.24 -26.48
N ILE A 66 2.19 37.56 -25.40
CA ILE A 66 3.57 37.13 -25.18
C ILE A 66 3.83 35.72 -25.75
N THR A 67 5.05 35.45 -26.17
CA THR A 67 5.41 34.17 -26.81
C THR A 67 5.61 33.02 -25.82
N ASP A 68 5.62 31.78 -26.34
CA ASP A 68 5.95 30.59 -25.54
C ASP A 68 7.35 30.67 -24.91
N PHE A 69 8.28 31.38 -25.56
CA PHE A 69 9.61 31.65 -25.01
C PHE A 69 9.51 32.57 -23.78
N ALA A 70 8.83 33.72 -23.91
CA ALA A 70 8.67 34.70 -22.82
C ALA A 70 8.01 34.08 -21.58
N GLN A 71 6.89 33.37 -21.74
CA GLN A 71 6.20 32.74 -20.61
C GLN A 71 7.07 31.67 -19.93
N THR A 72 7.91 30.95 -20.69
CA THR A 72 8.83 29.94 -20.11
C THR A 72 9.91 30.58 -19.25
N GLU A 73 10.47 31.72 -19.70
CA GLU A 73 11.47 32.48 -18.93
C GLU A 73 10.86 33.09 -17.66
N LEU A 74 9.62 33.58 -17.74
CA LEU A 74 8.90 34.16 -16.60
C LEU A 74 8.43 33.10 -15.59
N GLY A 75 8.18 31.87 -16.05
CA GLY A 75 7.67 30.76 -15.24
C GLY A 75 6.15 30.84 -15.03
N ASP A 76 5.66 30.24 -13.95
CA ASP A 76 4.23 30.16 -13.66
C ASP A 76 3.66 31.56 -13.34
N LEU A 77 2.85 32.10 -14.27
CA LEU A 77 2.23 33.41 -14.17
C LEU A 77 1.02 33.35 -13.23
N ILE A 78 0.96 34.30 -12.31
CA ILE A 78 -0.09 34.40 -11.28
C ILE A 78 -1.00 35.62 -11.49
N HIS A 79 -0.50 36.67 -12.16
CA HIS A 79 -1.25 37.89 -12.40
C HIS A 79 -0.85 38.54 -13.72
N ALA A 80 -1.80 39.19 -14.39
CA ALA A 80 -1.59 39.99 -15.59
C ALA A 80 -2.42 41.27 -15.53
N GLU A 81 -1.76 42.42 -15.63
CA GLU A 81 -2.37 43.74 -15.69
C GLU A 81 -2.40 44.23 -17.15
N LEU A 82 -3.59 44.59 -17.63
CA LEU A 82 -3.87 44.99 -19.01
C LEU A 82 -4.42 46.43 -19.04
N PRO A 83 -4.22 47.19 -20.13
CA PRO A 83 -4.69 48.57 -20.23
C PRO A 83 -6.21 48.63 -20.42
N GLU A 84 -6.82 49.79 -20.15
CA GLU A 84 -8.26 49.99 -20.38
C GLU A 84 -8.58 50.05 -21.89
N VAL A 85 -9.75 49.52 -22.28
CA VAL A 85 -10.26 49.63 -23.65
C VAL A 85 -10.43 51.10 -24.03
N GLY A 86 -9.91 51.49 -25.19
CA GLY A 86 -9.82 52.87 -25.68
C GLY A 86 -8.48 53.54 -25.40
N SER A 87 -7.57 52.91 -24.66
CA SER A 87 -6.21 53.42 -24.45
C SER A 87 -5.38 53.35 -25.72
N ALA A 88 -4.51 54.34 -25.95
CA ALA A 88 -3.52 54.29 -27.01
C ALA A 88 -2.26 53.55 -26.50
N ILE A 89 -1.76 52.60 -27.28
CA ILE A 89 -0.46 51.97 -27.08
C ILE A 89 0.53 52.47 -28.14
N VAL A 90 1.78 52.67 -27.74
CA VAL A 90 2.86 53.20 -28.58
C VAL A 90 3.96 52.16 -28.67
N ALA A 91 4.42 51.84 -29.89
CA ALA A 91 5.45 50.84 -30.12
C ALA A 91 6.72 51.15 -29.32
N GLY A 92 7.21 50.18 -28.54
CA GLY A 92 8.37 50.30 -27.66
C GLY A 92 8.05 50.81 -26.25
N GLU A 93 6.80 51.19 -25.95
CA GLU A 93 6.36 51.54 -24.60
C GLU A 93 5.60 50.37 -23.95
N GLN A 94 5.58 50.35 -22.62
CA GLN A 94 4.85 49.36 -21.85
C GLN A 94 3.34 49.58 -21.97
N PHE A 95 2.58 48.51 -22.20
CA PHE A 95 1.12 48.54 -22.15
C PHE A 95 0.51 47.64 -21.06
N GLY A 96 1.27 46.71 -20.50
CA GLY A 96 0.82 45.81 -19.44
C GLY A 96 1.96 45.27 -18.58
N VAL A 97 1.62 44.54 -17.53
CA VAL A 97 2.57 43.86 -16.63
C VAL A 97 2.14 42.41 -16.46
N VAL A 98 3.09 41.48 -16.46
CA VAL A 98 2.85 40.08 -16.09
C VAL A 98 3.71 39.71 -14.88
N GLU A 99 3.10 39.05 -13.89
CA GLU A 99 3.76 38.65 -12.66
C GLU A 99 3.74 37.13 -12.49
N SER A 100 4.88 36.60 -12.09
CA SER A 100 5.08 35.22 -11.64
C SER A 100 5.48 35.18 -10.17
N VAL A 101 5.57 33.98 -9.59
CA VAL A 101 6.11 33.79 -8.23
C VAL A 101 7.57 34.24 -8.10
N LYS A 102 8.28 34.40 -9.23
CA LYS A 102 9.73 34.68 -9.27
C LYS A 102 10.07 36.09 -9.75
N ALA A 103 9.25 36.71 -10.60
CA ALA A 103 9.55 37.99 -11.22
C ALA A 103 8.28 38.71 -11.68
N ALA A 104 8.35 40.03 -11.81
CA ALA A 104 7.38 40.86 -12.53
C ALA A 104 8.08 41.43 -13.76
N SER A 105 7.42 41.39 -14.93
CA SER A 105 7.96 41.90 -16.19
C SER A 105 6.95 42.78 -16.90
N ASP A 106 7.45 43.89 -17.43
CA ASP A 106 6.69 44.78 -18.29
C ASP A 106 6.50 44.13 -19.66
N VAL A 107 5.32 44.35 -20.26
CA VAL A 107 4.99 43.88 -21.61
C VAL A 107 4.99 45.07 -22.56
N ILE A 108 5.83 44.99 -23.59
CA ILE A 108 6.13 46.11 -24.48
C ILE A 108 5.24 46.03 -25.72
N ALA A 109 4.68 47.17 -26.13
CA ALA A 109 3.83 47.25 -27.30
C ALA A 109 4.68 47.08 -28.57
N PRO A 110 4.36 46.10 -29.45
CA PRO A 110 5.12 45.90 -30.68
C PRO A 110 4.70 46.85 -31.82
N VAL A 111 3.55 47.53 -31.70
CA VAL A 111 2.96 48.40 -32.72
C VAL A 111 2.15 49.55 -32.08
N ASP A 112 2.03 50.67 -32.78
CA ASP A 112 1.16 51.78 -32.38
C ASP A 112 -0.31 51.41 -32.67
N GLY A 113 -1.18 51.52 -31.68
CA GLY A 113 -2.60 51.20 -31.86
C GLY A 113 -3.52 51.71 -30.77
N GLU A 114 -4.82 51.71 -31.05
CA GLU A 114 -5.87 51.97 -30.07
C GLU A 114 -6.45 50.63 -29.59
N VAL A 115 -6.51 50.39 -28.28
CA VAL A 115 -7.00 49.15 -27.69
C VAL A 115 -8.52 49.04 -27.90
N LEU A 116 -8.94 48.07 -28.72
CA LEU A 116 -10.35 47.80 -28.99
C LEU A 116 -10.93 46.79 -27.99
N GLU A 117 -10.12 45.87 -27.51
CA GLU A 117 -10.55 44.78 -26.63
C GLU A 117 -9.37 44.28 -25.80
N THR A 118 -9.62 43.94 -24.54
CA THR A 118 -8.64 43.27 -23.66
C THR A 118 -9.19 41.93 -23.20
N ASN A 119 -8.31 40.98 -22.97
CA ASN A 119 -8.72 39.65 -22.55
C ASN A 119 -9.06 39.63 -21.05
N ALA A 120 -10.34 39.85 -20.73
CA ALA A 120 -10.83 39.91 -19.35
C ALA A 120 -10.63 38.60 -18.57
N THR A 121 -10.39 37.46 -19.23
CA THR A 121 -10.15 36.21 -18.48
C THR A 121 -8.78 36.18 -17.81
N LEU A 122 -7.82 36.98 -18.28
CA LEU A 122 -6.46 36.99 -17.74
C LEU A 122 -6.33 37.67 -16.38
N SER A 123 -7.30 38.51 -15.99
CA SER A 123 -7.33 39.08 -14.63
C SER A 123 -7.67 38.04 -13.57
N ASP A 124 -8.49 37.04 -13.94
CA ASP A 124 -8.93 35.97 -13.06
C ASP A 124 -8.03 34.72 -13.18
N ASP A 125 -7.50 34.44 -14.38
CA ASP A 125 -6.65 33.28 -14.66
C ASP A 125 -5.50 33.62 -15.64
N ALA A 126 -4.39 34.12 -15.10
CA ALA A 126 -3.17 34.38 -15.86
C ALA A 126 -2.47 33.09 -16.37
N SER A 127 -2.82 31.92 -15.83
CA SER A 127 -2.22 30.64 -16.23
C SER A 127 -2.60 30.21 -17.66
N ALA A 128 -3.66 30.82 -18.22
CA ALA A 128 -4.01 30.68 -19.62
C ALA A 128 -2.84 31.06 -20.56
N ILE A 129 -2.01 32.04 -20.18
CA ILE A 129 -0.80 32.43 -20.93
C ILE A 129 0.25 31.31 -20.91
N ASN A 130 0.44 30.62 -19.77
CA ASN A 130 1.37 29.51 -19.70
C ASN A 130 0.89 28.28 -20.49
N SER A 131 -0.44 28.04 -20.51
CA SER A 131 -1.01 26.84 -21.15
C SER A 131 -1.18 26.98 -22.67
N ASP A 132 -1.59 28.15 -23.16
CA ASP A 132 -1.87 28.41 -24.58
C ASP A 132 -1.55 29.87 -24.97
N PRO A 133 -0.26 30.25 -25.05
CA PRO A 133 0.17 31.63 -25.26
C PRO A 133 -0.27 32.24 -26.61
N TYR A 134 -0.57 31.41 -27.61
CA TYR A 134 -0.97 31.85 -28.96
C TYR A 134 -2.49 31.75 -29.22
N GLY A 135 -3.23 31.10 -28.33
CA GLY A 135 -4.68 30.94 -28.40
C GLY A 135 -5.36 31.68 -27.26
N ALA A 136 -5.68 30.97 -26.17
CA ALA A 136 -6.39 31.55 -25.02
C ALA A 136 -5.61 32.66 -24.27
N GLY A 137 -4.28 32.70 -24.40
CA GLY A 137 -3.38 33.66 -23.75
C GLY A 137 -3.15 34.98 -24.48
N TRP A 138 -3.98 35.35 -25.47
CA TRP A 138 -3.91 36.68 -26.09
C TRP A 138 -4.22 37.78 -25.07
N MET A 139 -3.58 38.95 -25.18
CA MET A 139 -3.67 40.01 -24.17
C MET A 139 -4.57 41.16 -24.61
N VAL A 140 -4.29 41.74 -25.78
CA VAL A 140 -5.03 42.90 -26.30
C VAL A 140 -5.29 42.77 -27.80
N LYS A 141 -6.41 43.34 -28.24
CA LYS A 141 -6.73 43.56 -29.64
C LYS A 141 -6.71 45.05 -29.91
N VAL A 142 -5.92 45.47 -30.90
CA VAL A 142 -5.66 46.88 -31.19
C VAL A 142 -6.00 47.23 -32.63
N LYS A 143 -6.47 48.45 -32.86
CA LYS A 143 -6.59 49.05 -34.19
C LYS A 143 -5.26 49.69 -34.56
N LEU A 144 -4.65 49.23 -35.65
CA LEU A 144 -3.32 49.71 -36.06
C LEU A 144 -3.40 51.16 -36.52
N THR A 145 -2.60 52.04 -35.92
CA THR A 145 -2.49 53.44 -36.37
C THR A 145 -1.38 53.64 -37.39
N LYS A 146 -0.32 52.80 -37.35
CA LYS A 146 0.80 52.83 -38.30
C LYS A 146 1.16 51.42 -38.81
N PRO A 147 0.45 50.90 -39.84
CA PRO A 147 0.68 49.55 -40.36
C PRO A 147 2.11 49.27 -40.85
N ALA A 148 2.88 50.30 -41.24
CA ALA A 148 4.26 50.15 -41.67
C ALA A 148 5.20 49.60 -40.57
N GLN A 149 4.85 49.73 -39.28
CA GLN A 149 5.65 49.18 -38.17
C GLN A 149 5.71 47.63 -38.20
N LEU A 150 4.73 46.97 -38.83
CA LEU A 150 4.71 45.51 -38.97
C LEU A 150 5.87 44.98 -39.83
N GLU A 151 6.42 45.80 -40.73
CA GLU A 151 7.58 45.43 -41.55
C GLU A 151 8.88 45.35 -40.73
N GLY A 152 8.94 46.06 -39.60
CA GLY A 152 10.07 46.04 -38.66
C GLY A 152 10.07 44.84 -37.70
N LEU A 153 8.98 44.07 -37.65
CA LEU A 153 8.85 42.87 -36.81
C LEU A 153 9.38 41.63 -37.53
N MET A 154 9.97 40.73 -36.75
CA MET A 154 10.55 39.48 -37.23
C MET A 154 9.46 38.52 -37.73
N ASP A 155 9.77 37.76 -38.78
CA ASP A 155 8.99 36.58 -39.16
C ASP A 155 9.35 35.38 -38.28
N ALA A 156 8.60 34.28 -38.43
CA ALA A 156 8.80 33.07 -37.62
C ALA A 156 10.19 32.44 -37.80
N GLU A 157 10.82 32.54 -38.97
CA GLU A 157 12.16 31.99 -39.20
C GLU A 157 13.25 32.85 -38.55
N ALA A 158 13.14 34.16 -38.67
CA ALA A 158 14.03 35.12 -38.01
C ALA A 158 13.91 35.02 -36.48
N TYR A 159 12.69 34.89 -35.95
CA TYR A 159 12.46 34.75 -34.51
C TYR A 159 12.99 33.42 -33.96
N LYS A 160 12.84 32.29 -34.69
CA LYS A 160 13.47 31.01 -34.32
C LYS A 160 14.99 31.15 -34.19
N LYS A 161 15.64 31.89 -35.10
CA LYS A 161 17.08 32.19 -35.02
C LYS A 161 17.40 33.09 -33.81
N HIS A 162 16.59 34.11 -33.56
CA HIS A 162 16.76 35.02 -32.43
C HIS A 162 16.73 34.28 -31.08
N CYS A 163 15.74 33.41 -30.85
CA CYS A 163 15.64 32.58 -29.65
C CYS A 163 16.81 31.59 -29.52
N SER A 164 17.29 31.04 -30.64
CA SER A 164 18.44 30.14 -30.65
C SER A 164 19.75 30.85 -30.27
N TRP A 165 19.91 32.13 -30.61
CA TRP A 165 21.10 32.92 -30.32
C TRP A 165 21.21 33.30 -28.83
N SER A 166 20.10 33.71 -28.19
CA SER A 166 20.09 34.03 -26.75
C SER A 166 20.43 32.83 -25.86
N THR A 167 20.30 31.60 -26.36
CA THR A 167 20.65 30.36 -25.65
C THR A 167 22.11 29.93 -25.87
N MET A 168 22.87 30.61 -26.73
CA MET A 168 24.17 30.16 -27.26
C MET A 168 25.39 30.99 -26.84
N THR A 169 25.32 31.76 -25.75
CA THR A 169 26.51 32.34 -25.09
C THR A 169 27.16 31.31 -24.15
N SER A 170 27.69 30.23 -24.72
CA SER A 170 28.54 29.27 -23.98
C SER A 170 30.01 29.27 -24.43
N GLU A 171 30.39 30.14 -25.35
CA GLU A 171 31.81 30.37 -25.66
C GLU A 171 32.36 31.50 -24.79
N LEU A 172 33.27 31.12 -23.88
CA LEU A 172 34.06 32.04 -23.07
C LEU A 172 34.84 33.02 -23.98
N PRO A 173 35.02 34.29 -23.58
CA PRO A 173 35.84 35.24 -24.33
C PRO A 173 37.28 34.72 -24.54
N PRO A 174 37.95 35.09 -25.65
CA PRO A 174 39.28 34.59 -25.96
C PRO A 174 40.29 35.01 -24.88
N GLY A 175 40.96 34.02 -24.24
CA GLY A 175 42.04 34.26 -23.28
C GLY A 175 41.94 33.54 -21.93
N VAL A 176 40.87 32.76 -21.67
CA VAL A 176 40.72 32.05 -20.39
C VAL A 176 41.58 30.78 -20.34
N PRO A 177 42.42 30.58 -19.30
CA PRO A 177 43.25 29.38 -19.14
C PRO A 177 42.40 28.10 -19.03
N LYS A 178 42.76 27.03 -19.76
CA LYS A 178 42.09 25.72 -19.73
C LYS A 178 42.49 24.89 -18.50
N VAL A 179 42.41 25.48 -17.30
CA VAL A 179 42.66 24.79 -16.02
C VAL A 179 41.33 24.46 -15.34
N PRO A 180 41.25 23.37 -14.54
CA PRO A 180 40.04 23.03 -13.79
C PRO A 180 39.56 24.21 -12.95
N GLY A 181 38.26 24.54 -13.01
CA GLY A 181 37.65 25.67 -12.29
C GLY A 181 37.33 26.90 -13.15
N TYR A 182 37.92 27.03 -14.35
CA TYR A 182 37.62 28.11 -15.31
C TYR A 182 36.64 27.66 -16.42
N SER A 183 35.81 26.66 -16.13
CA SER A 183 34.73 26.18 -16.99
C SER A 183 33.47 25.98 -16.16
N VAL A 184 32.31 26.34 -16.72
CA VAL A 184 31.01 26.11 -16.06
C VAL A 184 30.54 24.72 -16.44
N ALA A 185 30.31 23.86 -15.45
CA ALA A 185 29.83 22.50 -15.69
C ALA A 185 28.35 22.53 -16.09
N GLN A 186 28.06 22.19 -17.35
CA GLN A 186 26.67 21.97 -17.78
C GLN A 186 26.14 20.65 -17.19
N PRO A 187 24.88 20.59 -16.73
CA PRO A 187 24.27 19.34 -16.29
C PRO A 187 24.24 18.34 -17.45
N MET A 188 24.58 17.08 -17.18
CA MET A 188 24.62 16.02 -18.19
C MET A 188 23.26 15.88 -18.89
N ALA A 189 23.24 15.97 -20.22
CA ALA A 189 22.04 15.74 -21.01
C ALA A 189 21.57 14.27 -20.89
N ALA A 190 20.26 14.03 -21.01
CA ALA A 190 19.67 12.70 -20.79
C ALA A 190 20.07 11.62 -21.82
N SER A 191 20.76 11.95 -22.92
CA SER A 191 21.07 11.01 -23.99
C SER A 191 22.47 11.24 -24.58
N TYR A 192 23.44 10.44 -24.16
CA TYR A 192 24.76 10.32 -24.78
C TYR A 192 24.85 9.01 -25.57
N LYS A 193 24.27 8.96 -26.77
CA LYS A 193 24.41 7.79 -27.65
C LYS A 193 25.79 7.80 -28.29
N LYS A 194 26.60 6.76 -28.03
CA LYS A 194 27.87 6.57 -28.73
C LYS A 194 27.57 6.18 -30.18
N GLY A 195 27.94 7.02 -31.14
CA GLY A 195 27.93 6.64 -32.55
C GLY A 195 28.94 5.53 -32.81
N GLN A 196 28.54 4.46 -33.51
CA GLN A 196 29.45 3.39 -33.94
C GLN A 196 30.28 3.87 -35.15
N THR A 197 31.17 4.82 -34.92
CA THR A 197 32.08 5.35 -35.95
C THR A 197 33.29 4.46 -36.17
N LEU A 198 33.59 3.57 -35.22
CA LEU A 198 34.65 2.56 -35.30
C LEU A 198 34.00 1.19 -35.18
N THR A 199 34.02 0.41 -36.25
CA THR A 199 33.38 -0.90 -36.31
C THR A 199 34.33 -1.91 -36.99
N TYR A 200 34.25 -3.16 -36.55
CA TYR A 200 34.99 -4.25 -37.17
C TYR A 200 34.09 -4.95 -38.19
N LYS A 201 34.51 -4.97 -39.46
CA LYS A 201 33.88 -5.78 -40.50
C LYS A 201 34.86 -6.89 -40.90
N ASN A 202 34.46 -8.14 -40.71
CA ASN A 202 35.25 -9.34 -41.06
C ASN A 202 36.70 -9.31 -40.53
N GLY A 203 36.91 -8.87 -39.29
CA GLY A 203 38.22 -8.85 -38.63
C GLY A 203 39.06 -7.59 -38.86
N TYR A 204 38.61 -6.63 -39.66
CA TYR A 204 39.32 -5.38 -39.92
C TYR A 204 38.59 -4.19 -39.32
N ALA A 205 39.33 -3.28 -38.66
CA ALA A 205 38.80 -2.04 -38.13
C ALA A 205 38.55 -1.05 -39.27
N VAL A 206 37.30 -0.61 -39.44
CA VAL A 206 36.91 0.37 -40.45
C VAL A 206 36.36 1.62 -39.75
N PRO A 207 36.98 2.80 -39.93
CA PRO A 207 36.41 4.06 -39.48
C PRO A 207 35.32 4.52 -40.48
N ALA A 208 34.11 4.80 -39.97
CA ALA A 208 33.04 5.42 -40.75
C ALA A 208 33.18 6.95 -40.74
N VAL A 209 32.98 7.58 -41.90
CA VAL A 209 33.03 9.04 -42.07
C VAL A 209 31.74 9.66 -41.51
N LEU A 210 31.88 10.59 -40.56
CA LEU A 210 30.75 11.33 -39.97
C LEU A 210 30.13 12.27 -41.01
N GLY A 211 28.82 12.12 -41.27
CA GLY A 211 28.03 13.08 -42.05
C GLY A 211 27.27 12.55 -43.27
N GLN A 212 27.33 11.25 -43.58
CA GLN A 212 26.50 10.65 -44.64
C GLN A 212 25.36 9.80 -44.04
N PRO A 213 24.13 9.87 -44.61
CA PRO A 213 23.03 9.03 -44.18
C PRO A 213 23.35 7.55 -44.47
N ALA A 214 23.13 6.69 -43.48
CA ALA A 214 23.34 5.25 -43.64
C ALA A 214 22.35 4.68 -44.67
N GLU A 215 22.85 4.04 -45.73
CA GLU A 215 21.99 3.33 -46.68
C GLU A 215 21.23 2.17 -45.99
N PRO A 216 19.97 1.92 -46.38
CA PRO A 216 19.13 0.94 -45.71
C PRO A 216 19.73 -0.47 -45.82
N VAL A 217 19.93 -1.09 -44.65
CA VAL A 217 20.57 -2.40 -44.44
C VAL A 217 19.97 -3.52 -45.31
N ALA A 218 18.71 -3.38 -45.74
CA ALA A 218 18.01 -4.34 -46.59
C ALA A 218 18.59 -4.47 -48.00
N ALA A 219 19.11 -3.38 -48.60
CA ALA A 219 19.67 -3.41 -49.96
C ALA A 219 21.03 -4.12 -50.01
N LEU A 220 21.84 -3.94 -48.95
CA LEU A 220 23.12 -4.64 -48.79
C LEU A 220 22.93 -6.14 -48.52
N GLN A 221 21.90 -6.53 -47.75
CA GLN A 221 21.62 -7.95 -47.50
C GLN A 221 21.21 -8.72 -48.76
N GLN A 222 20.50 -8.09 -49.70
CA GLN A 222 20.20 -8.71 -51.00
C GLN A 222 21.43 -8.80 -51.91
N GLN A 223 22.27 -7.75 -51.98
CA GLN A 223 23.51 -7.80 -52.76
C GLN A 223 24.52 -8.83 -52.21
N PHE A 224 24.59 -9.03 -50.90
CA PHE A 224 25.43 -10.06 -50.30
C PHE A 224 24.86 -11.48 -50.51
N ALA A 225 23.54 -11.64 -50.54
CA ALA A 225 22.90 -12.93 -50.83
C ALA A 225 23.16 -13.37 -52.29
N ASP A 226 23.06 -12.45 -53.25
CA ASP A 226 23.28 -12.77 -54.67
C ASP A 226 24.77 -13.04 -54.97
N MET A 227 25.69 -12.41 -54.25
CA MET A 227 27.14 -12.63 -54.43
C MET A 227 27.66 -13.95 -53.80
N TRP A 228 26.89 -14.57 -52.90
CA TRP A 228 27.23 -15.84 -52.22
C TRP A 228 26.43 -17.05 -52.74
N THR A 229 25.63 -16.90 -53.79
CA THR A 229 24.90 -18.02 -54.39
C THR A 229 25.80 -18.74 -55.41
N ILE A 230 26.48 -19.80 -54.97
CA ILE A 230 27.24 -20.71 -55.84
C ILE A 230 26.24 -21.61 -56.60
N PRO A 231 26.34 -21.82 -57.93
CA PRO A 231 25.47 -22.76 -58.64
C PRO A 231 25.66 -24.17 -58.08
N ALA A 232 24.56 -24.89 -57.88
CA ALA A 232 24.59 -26.27 -57.38
C ALA A 232 25.47 -27.17 -58.26
N VAL A 233 26.56 -27.66 -57.69
CA VAL A 233 27.35 -28.76 -58.25
C VAL A 233 26.55 -30.06 -58.05
N PRO A 234 26.39 -30.92 -59.07
CA PRO A 234 25.60 -32.15 -58.95
C PRO A 234 26.24 -33.10 -57.93
N ALA A 235 25.40 -33.90 -57.28
CA ALA A 235 25.77 -34.85 -56.24
C ALA A 235 26.96 -35.75 -56.66
N PRO A 236 27.95 -35.99 -55.77
CA PRO A 236 29.00 -36.93 -56.06
C PRO A 236 28.47 -38.36 -55.95
N THR A 237 28.34 -39.02 -57.09
CA THR A 237 28.54 -40.46 -57.20
C THR A 237 29.97 -40.78 -56.79
N THR A 238 30.18 -41.66 -55.82
CA THR A 238 31.49 -42.29 -55.57
C THR A 238 31.25 -43.73 -55.14
N SER A 239 31.27 -44.68 -56.06
CA SER A 239 32.46 -45.47 -56.37
C SER A 239 33.73 -44.67 -56.69
N ALA A 240 34.86 -45.03 -56.04
CA ALA A 240 36.22 -45.21 -56.59
C ALA A 240 37.37 -44.58 -55.77
N ASN A 241 38.34 -45.43 -55.45
CA ASN A 241 39.80 -45.22 -55.43
C ASN A 241 40.34 -43.91 -54.80
N SER A 242 40.69 -43.96 -53.53
CA SER A 242 41.44 -42.89 -52.84
C SER A 242 42.87 -42.78 -53.37
N THR A 243 43.20 -41.67 -54.00
CA THR A 243 44.58 -41.24 -54.26
C THR A 243 45.30 -40.98 -52.94
N PHE A 244 46.49 -41.57 -52.77
CA PHE A 244 47.34 -41.39 -51.57
C PHE A 244 47.88 -39.95 -51.54
N THR A 245 47.39 -39.14 -50.59
CA THR A 245 47.93 -37.80 -50.31
C THR A 245 48.94 -37.90 -49.17
N PRO A 246 50.18 -37.40 -49.34
CA PRO A 246 51.18 -37.47 -48.28
C PRO A 246 50.81 -36.60 -47.08
N LYS A 247 51.23 -37.05 -45.89
CA LYS A 247 50.86 -36.49 -44.57
C LYS A 247 51.08 -34.97 -44.45
N TYR A 248 52.22 -34.48 -44.94
CA TYR A 248 52.58 -33.05 -44.85
C TYR A 248 51.64 -32.14 -45.68
N VAL A 249 51.01 -32.66 -46.73
CA VAL A 249 50.01 -31.93 -47.52
C VAL A 249 48.62 -32.06 -46.89
N GLN A 250 48.31 -33.24 -46.35
CA GLN A 250 47.01 -33.53 -45.75
C GLN A 250 46.74 -32.70 -44.48
N PHE A 251 47.78 -32.44 -43.67
CA PHE A 251 47.67 -31.74 -42.38
C PHE A 251 48.36 -30.37 -42.36
N ASP A 252 48.61 -29.76 -43.53
CA ASP A 252 49.19 -28.42 -43.62
C ASP A 252 48.39 -27.43 -42.75
N LYS A 253 49.11 -26.62 -41.96
CA LYS A 253 48.59 -25.62 -41.01
C LYS A 253 47.67 -26.14 -39.90
N GLN A 254 47.48 -27.46 -39.78
CA GLN A 254 46.71 -28.03 -38.67
C GLN A 254 47.63 -28.26 -37.47
N VAL A 255 47.34 -27.53 -36.38
CA VAL A 255 48.12 -27.57 -35.14
C VAL A 255 47.19 -27.87 -33.99
N LEU A 256 47.54 -28.87 -33.18
CA LEU A 256 46.83 -29.17 -31.95
C LEU A 256 47.43 -28.34 -30.82
N ARG A 257 46.58 -27.77 -29.97
CA ARG A 257 46.97 -26.86 -28.90
C ARG A 257 46.45 -27.38 -27.56
N PHE A 258 47.37 -27.65 -26.65
CA PHE A 258 47.10 -28.05 -25.28
C PHE A 258 47.56 -26.95 -24.32
N ILE A 259 46.81 -26.75 -23.24
CA ILE A 259 47.11 -25.78 -22.19
C ILE A 259 47.53 -26.57 -20.96
N GLY A 260 48.70 -26.25 -20.43
CA GLY A 260 49.26 -26.88 -19.26
C GLY A 260 49.88 -25.88 -18.28
N TRP A 261 50.40 -26.38 -17.18
CA TRP A 261 51.24 -25.63 -16.26
C TRP A 261 52.31 -26.52 -15.66
N PHE A 262 53.39 -25.91 -15.16
CA PHE A 262 54.34 -26.57 -14.29
C PHE A 262 54.67 -25.67 -13.09
N GLY A 263 55.02 -26.29 -11.97
CA GLY A 263 55.43 -25.58 -10.76
C GLY A 263 56.94 -25.32 -10.75
N GLU A 264 57.33 -24.11 -10.35
CA GLU A 264 58.73 -23.73 -10.15
C GLU A 264 58.92 -23.23 -8.71
N ARG A 265 59.87 -23.77 -7.97
CA ARG A 265 60.14 -23.36 -6.59
C ARG A 265 60.86 -22.01 -6.57
N VAL A 266 60.44 -21.12 -5.68
CA VAL A 266 61.03 -19.77 -5.52
C VAL A 266 61.56 -19.63 -4.10
N PRO A 267 62.88 -19.76 -3.88
CA PRO A 267 63.45 -19.47 -2.57
C PRO A 267 63.39 -17.97 -2.27
N ASP A 268 63.25 -17.63 -0.99
CA ASP A 268 63.49 -16.29 -0.43
C ASP A 268 62.63 -15.15 -1.00
N SER A 269 61.41 -15.44 -1.44
CA SER A 269 60.45 -14.41 -1.88
C SER A 269 59.41 -14.11 -0.78
N PRO A 270 59.16 -12.82 -0.44
CA PRO A 270 58.15 -12.44 0.54
C PRO A 270 56.71 -12.56 0.02
N LEU A 271 56.54 -12.91 -1.26
CA LEU A 271 55.23 -12.99 -1.92
C LEU A 271 54.78 -14.43 -2.16
N GLU A 272 55.70 -15.35 -2.46
CA GLU A 272 55.38 -16.73 -2.82
C GLU A 272 56.59 -17.68 -2.66
N ASP A 273 56.37 -18.90 -2.19
CA ASP A 273 57.42 -19.94 -2.06
C ASP A 273 57.56 -20.82 -3.31
N TRP A 274 56.53 -20.83 -4.15
CA TRP A 274 56.48 -21.56 -5.41
C TRP A 274 55.59 -20.79 -6.39
N ARG A 275 55.90 -20.84 -7.67
CA ARG A 275 55.14 -20.17 -8.74
C ARG A 275 54.60 -21.17 -9.74
N VAL A 276 53.42 -20.87 -10.29
CA VAL A 276 52.80 -21.61 -11.38
C VAL A 276 53.14 -20.92 -12.69
N ARG A 277 53.76 -21.64 -13.63
CA ARG A 277 53.99 -21.14 -15.00
C ARG A 277 53.08 -21.86 -15.98
N ARG A 278 52.25 -21.09 -16.68
CA ARG A 278 51.31 -21.61 -17.68
C ARG A 278 52.06 -21.81 -18.99
N VAL A 279 51.74 -22.89 -19.70
CA VAL A 279 52.36 -23.22 -20.98
C VAL A 279 51.32 -23.70 -21.97
N CYS A 280 51.56 -23.40 -23.23
CA CYS A 280 50.83 -23.86 -24.39
C CYS A 280 51.73 -24.85 -25.15
N ILE A 281 51.30 -26.09 -25.26
CA ILE A 281 51.97 -27.12 -26.07
C ILE A 281 51.28 -27.15 -27.42
N LEU A 282 52.02 -26.83 -28.48
CA LEU A 282 51.59 -26.85 -29.87
C LEU A 282 52.16 -28.09 -30.53
N SER A 283 51.31 -28.97 -31.06
CA SER A 283 51.71 -30.17 -31.82
C SER A 283 51.33 -30.01 -33.28
N TYR A 284 52.33 -30.02 -34.16
CA TYR A 284 52.18 -29.84 -35.60
C TYR A 284 51.92 -31.20 -36.26
N LEU A 285 50.76 -31.35 -36.91
CA LEU A 285 50.32 -32.63 -37.47
C LEU A 285 51.01 -32.99 -38.79
N GLU A 286 51.62 -32.01 -39.45
CA GLU A 286 52.33 -32.21 -40.72
C GLU A 286 53.60 -33.07 -40.57
N ASP A 287 54.33 -32.94 -39.45
CA ASP A 287 55.65 -33.56 -39.25
C ASP A 287 55.87 -34.16 -37.84
N ASP A 288 54.82 -34.18 -37.00
CA ASP A 288 54.84 -34.65 -35.60
C ASP A 288 55.84 -33.89 -34.71
N THR A 289 56.13 -32.63 -35.03
CA THR A 289 56.94 -31.76 -34.16
C THR A 289 56.08 -31.08 -33.11
N MET A 290 56.69 -30.72 -31.98
CA MET A 290 56.03 -29.99 -30.90
C MET A 290 56.82 -28.74 -30.52
N GLN A 291 56.11 -27.70 -30.10
CA GLN A 291 56.64 -26.45 -29.59
C GLN A 291 55.96 -26.14 -28.26
N VAL A 292 56.71 -25.66 -27.27
CA VAL A 292 56.15 -25.25 -25.98
C VAL A 292 56.37 -23.75 -25.81
N THR A 293 55.29 -23.01 -25.64
CA THR A 293 55.30 -21.55 -25.47
C THR A 293 54.62 -21.16 -24.18
N GLU A 294 55.16 -20.17 -23.48
CA GLU A 294 54.51 -19.54 -22.33
C GLU A 294 53.79 -18.27 -22.83
N PRO A 295 52.48 -18.14 -22.56
CA PRO A 295 51.75 -16.93 -22.92
C PRO A 295 52.28 -15.74 -22.14
N THR A 296 52.31 -14.57 -22.78
CA THR A 296 52.76 -13.32 -22.14
C THR A 296 51.71 -12.84 -21.14
N GLU A 297 52.15 -12.52 -19.93
CA GLU A 297 51.30 -12.01 -18.85
C GLU A 297 51.82 -10.65 -18.38
N SER A 298 50.93 -9.66 -18.33
CA SER A 298 51.28 -8.33 -17.87
C SER A 298 51.77 -8.37 -16.42
N ASN A 299 52.80 -7.58 -16.12
CA ASN A 299 53.38 -7.43 -14.78
C ASN A 299 53.93 -8.74 -14.16
N SER A 300 54.16 -9.80 -14.94
CA SER A 300 54.77 -11.05 -14.44
C SER A 300 56.25 -10.87 -14.05
N GLY A 301 56.96 -9.95 -14.71
CA GLY A 301 58.39 -9.70 -14.48
C GLY A 301 59.33 -10.83 -14.98
N LEU A 302 58.77 -11.91 -15.55
CA LEU A 302 59.51 -13.03 -16.13
C LEU A 302 59.77 -12.84 -17.63
N GLN A 303 60.85 -13.43 -18.11
CA GLN A 303 61.09 -13.59 -19.55
C GLN A 303 60.17 -14.70 -20.08
N GLN A 304 59.15 -14.30 -20.83
CA GLN A 304 58.09 -15.17 -21.37
C GLN A 304 58.25 -15.35 -22.89
N GLY A 305 57.57 -16.34 -23.47
CA GLY A 305 57.62 -16.65 -24.89
C GLY A 305 57.93 -18.12 -25.18
N THR A 306 58.72 -18.42 -26.20
CA THR A 306 59.00 -19.82 -26.57
C THR A 306 59.97 -20.48 -25.60
N LEU A 307 59.48 -21.44 -24.81
CA LEU A 307 60.30 -22.24 -23.88
C LEU A 307 61.04 -23.36 -24.60
N VAL A 308 60.37 -24.01 -25.56
CA VAL A 308 60.94 -25.10 -26.35
C VAL A 308 60.63 -24.84 -27.82
N ARG A 309 61.68 -24.73 -28.64
CA ARG A 309 61.56 -24.50 -30.09
C ARG A 309 60.91 -25.71 -30.78
N ARG A 310 60.29 -25.50 -31.93
CA ARG A 310 59.63 -26.54 -32.73
C ARG A 310 60.63 -27.63 -33.15
N HIS A 311 60.46 -28.84 -32.62
CA HIS A 311 61.17 -30.05 -33.05
C HIS A 311 60.49 -31.30 -32.48
N LYS A 312 60.97 -32.49 -32.81
CA LYS A 312 60.48 -33.76 -32.25
C LYS A 312 60.96 -33.90 -30.80
N LEU A 313 60.03 -33.86 -29.84
CA LEU A 313 60.38 -33.94 -28.43
C LEU A 313 60.73 -35.39 -28.04
N PRO A 314 61.88 -35.63 -27.39
CA PRO A 314 62.22 -36.97 -26.90
C PRO A 314 61.43 -37.32 -25.64
N LYS A 315 61.04 -38.60 -25.50
CA LYS A 315 60.42 -39.17 -24.30
C LYS A 315 61.50 -39.76 -23.38
N ASP A 316 61.32 -39.63 -22.06
CA ASP A 316 62.32 -40.09 -21.06
C ASP A 316 62.59 -41.62 -21.08
N GLY A 317 61.72 -42.43 -21.69
CA GLY A 317 61.89 -43.88 -21.86
C GLY A 317 62.41 -44.31 -23.25
N GLY A 318 62.85 -43.38 -24.09
CA GLY A 318 63.15 -43.61 -25.50
C GLY A 318 61.93 -43.48 -26.40
N GLY A 319 62.13 -42.93 -27.61
CA GLY A 319 61.06 -42.59 -28.56
C GLY A 319 60.74 -41.09 -28.63
N VAL A 320 59.84 -40.73 -29.54
CA VAL A 320 59.37 -39.34 -29.74
C VAL A 320 58.01 -39.19 -29.09
N LEU A 321 57.78 -38.07 -28.40
CA LEU A 321 56.50 -37.72 -27.81
C LEU A 321 55.46 -37.51 -28.92
N THR A 322 54.32 -38.18 -28.81
CA THR A 322 53.23 -38.10 -29.78
C THR A 322 51.98 -37.50 -29.16
N VAL A 323 51.00 -37.11 -29.98
CA VAL A 323 49.72 -36.57 -29.51
C VAL A 323 48.99 -37.53 -28.57
N GLY A 324 49.15 -38.84 -28.76
CA GLY A 324 48.54 -39.86 -27.87
C GLY A 324 49.08 -39.84 -26.45
N ASP A 325 50.26 -39.26 -26.22
CA ASP A 325 50.84 -39.10 -24.88
C ASP A 325 50.29 -37.85 -24.15
N LEU A 326 49.50 -37.00 -24.83
CA LEU A 326 48.95 -35.75 -24.29
C LEU A 326 47.46 -35.92 -23.94
N ALA A 327 47.18 -36.23 -22.67
CA ALA A 327 45.82 -36.33 -22.15
C ALA A 327 45.49 -35.16 -21.20
N VAL A 328 44.29 -34.59 -21.31
CA VAL A 328 43.79 -33.58 -20.37
C VAL A 328 43.61 -34.22 -18.98
N GLY A 329 44.22 -33.63 -17.95
CA GLY A 329 44.34 -34.19 -16.60
C GLY A 329 45.56 -35.09 -16.40
N GLY A 330 46.36 -35.34 -17.44
CA GLY A 330 47.60 -36.10 -17.38
C GLY A 330 48.85 -35.22 -17.22
N SER A 331 49.93 -35.83 -16.74
CA SER A 331 51.24 -35.21 -16.61
C SER A 331 52.20 -35.70 -17.70
N VAL A 332 52.84 -34.78 -18.42
CA VAL A 332 53.86 -35.08 -19.43
C VAL A 332 55.21 -34.50 -19.03
N ARG A 333 56.25 -35.34 -19.06
CA ARG A 333 57.62 -34.91 -18.73
C ARG A 333 58.33 -34.45 -19.99
N ILE A 334 58.67 -33.16 -20.06
CA ILE A 334 59.34 -32.52 -21.19
C ILE A 334 60.65 -31.91 -20.69
N TYR A 335 61.80 -32.42 -21.19
CA TYR A 335 63.14 -31.94 -20.80
C TYR A 335 63.34 -31.82 -19.28
N GLY A 336 62.89 -32.83 -18.53
CA GLY A 336 63.03 -32.89 -17.07
C GLY A 336 62.04 -32.03 -16.28
N ARG A 337 61.03 -31.42 -16.94
CA ARG A 337 59.92 -30.71 -16.27
C ARG A 337 58.61 -31.48 -16.45
N ASP A 338 57.89 -31.67 -15.35
CA ASP A 338 56.56 -32.27 -15.35
C ASP A 338 55.50 -31.21 -15.62
N VAL A 339 54.92 -31.25 -16.83
CA VAL A 339 53.86 -30.34 -17.26
C VAL A 339 52.51 -31.04 -17.09
N GLN A 340 51.64 -30.43 -16.28
CA GLN A 340 50.27 -30.89 -16.08
C GLN A 340 49.38 -30.27 -17.16
N ILE A 341 48.70 -31.11 -17.95
CA ILE A 341 47.81 -30.66 -19.02
C ILE A 341 46.42 -30.42 -18.43
N VAL A 342 45.91 -29.20 -18.51
CA VAL A 342 44.66 -28.78 -17.87
C VAL A 342 43.52 -28.66 -18.86
N ASP A 343 43.83 -28.22 -20.08
CA ASP A 343 42.83 -27.99 -21.11
C ASP A 343 43.40 -28.29 -22.50
N ALA A 344 42.50 -28.45 -23.46
CA ALA A 344 42.80 -28.59 -24.87
C ALA A 344 41.87 -27.69 -25.67
N ASP A 345 42.42 -27.10 -26.72
CA ASP A 345 41.70 -26.19 -27.60
C ASP A 345 40.50 -26.88 -28.28
N GLN A 346 39.50 -26.10 -28.68
CA GLN A 346 38.28 -26.64 -29.26
C GLN A 346 38.57 -27.50 -30.50
N PHE A 347 39.40 -26.99 -31.43
CA PHE A 347 39.85 -27.75 -32.60
C PHE A 347 40.52 -29.08 -32.23
N THR A 348 41.30 -29.08 -31.15
CA THR A 348 42.03 -30.27 -30.70
C THR A 348 41.08 -31.34 -30.17
N ARG A 349 40.04 -30.93 -29.44
CA ARG A 349 38.98 -31.81 -28.94
C ARG A 349 38.20 -32.44 -30.08
N GLU A 350 37.79 -31.65 -31.07
CA GLU A 350 37.05 -32.12 -32.24
C GLU A 350 37.89 -33.09 -33.09
N TYR A 351 39.15 -32.74 -33.35
CA TYR A 351 40.09 -33.57 -34.12
C TYR A 351 40.33 -34.95 -33.48
N LEU A 352 40.57 -34.99 -32.17
CA LEU A 352 40.83 -36.25 -31.47
C LEU A 352 39.56 -37.11 -31.33
N THR A 353 38.41 -36.48 -31.12
CA THR A 353 37.12 -37.17 -31.09
C THR A 353 36.82 -37.85 -32.42
N ALA A 354 37.09 -37.18 -33.55
CA ALA A 354 36.93 -37.74 -34.90
C ALA A 354 37.83 -38.98 -35.14
N ARG A 355 38.91 -39.14 -34.37
CA ARG A 355 39.83 -40.29 -34.43
C ARG A 355 39.63 -41.29 -33.29
N GLY A 356 38.50 -41.20 -32.58
CA GLY A 356 38.12 -42.14 -31.52
C GLY A 356 38.84 -41.92 -30.18
N THR A 357 39.54 -40.79 -30.00
CA THR A 357 40.20 -40.44 -28.73
C THR A 357 39.43 -39.30 -28.06
N HIS A 358 38.67 -39.59 -27.02
CA HIS A 358 37.89 -38.58 -26.29
C HIS A 358 38.71 -37.96 -25.16
N LEU A 359 38.95 -36.65 -25.19
CA LEU A 359 39.64 -35.92 -24.12
C LEU A 359 38.72 -35.67 -22.92
N ALA A 360 39.31 -35.65 -21.71
CA ALA A 360 38.60 -35.25 -20.49
C ALA A 360 38.13 -33.76 -20.57
N PRO A 361 37.12 -33.37 -19.77
CA PRO A 361 36.73 -31.97 -19.63
C PRO A 361 37.88 -31.10 -19.08
N SER A 362 37.84 -29.79 -19.38
CA SER A 362 38.81 -28.81 -18.89
C SER A 362 38.86 -28.80 -17.36
N GLN A 363 40.06 -28.79 -16.78
CA GLN A 363 40.27 -28.71 -15.33
C GLN A 363 40.60 -27.26 -14.91
N PRO A 364 40.33 -26.86 -13.66
CA PRO A 364 40.77 -25.57 -13.16
C PRO A 364 42.30 -25.52 -13.06
N SER A 365 42.91 -24.46 -13.58
CA SER A 365 44.32 -24.18 -13.31
C SER A 365 44.51 -23.83 -11.83
N PRO A 366 45.63 -24.22 -11.18
CA PRO A 366 45.86 -23.87 -9.79
C PRO A 366 45.93 -22.34 -9.61
N VAL A 367 45.35 -21.86 -8.51
CA VAL A 367 45.43 -20.44 -8.14
C VAL A 367 46.89 -20.08 -7.87
N ARG A 368 47.35 -18.96 -8.42
CA ARG A 368 48.72 -18.53 -8.25
C ARG A 368 48.93 -17.95 -6.85
N PRO A 369 49.96 -18.41 -6.10
CA PRO A 369 50.26 -17.86 -4.78
C PRO A 369 50.43 -16.33 -4.79
N ILE A 370 51.08 -15.76 -5.82
CA ILE A 370 51.22 -14.31 -5.96
C ILE A 370 49.88 -13.57 -6.04
N GLU A 371 48.85 -14.13 -6.69
CA GLU A 371 47.53 -13.49 -6.78
C GLU A 371 46.83 -13.47 -5.42
N GLN A 372 46.98 -14.54 -4.63
CA GLN A 372 46.43 -14.59 -3.28
C GLN A 372 47.14 -13.60 -2.35
N ALA A 373 48.46 -13.49 -2.44
CA ALA A 373 49.25 -12.54 -1.67
C ALA A 373 48.91 -11.09 -2.02
N LEU A 374 48.75 -10.78 -3.32
CA LEU A 374 48.33 -9.46 -3.77
C LEU A 374 46.89 -9.14 -3.35
N ALA A 375 45.96 -10.10 -3.46
CA ALA A 375 44.59 -9.93 -2.99
C ALA A 375 44.52 -9.70 -1.47
N ALA A 376 45.35 -10.39 -0.69
CA ALA A 376 45.44 -10.18 0.76
C ALA A 376 46.00 -8.80 1.11
N LYS A 377 46.96 -8.28 0.34
CA LYS A 377 47.50 -6.93 0.49
C LYS A 377 46.55 -5.84 -0.01
N SER A 378 45.76 -6.13 -1.04
CA SER A 378 44.78 -5.22 -1.61
C SER A 378 43.44 -5.25 -0.88
N LYS A 379 43.24 -6.17 0.09
CA LYS A 379 42.10 -6.07 0.99
C LYS A 379 42.22 -4.72 1.68
N PRO A 380 41.28 -3.78 1.44
CA PRO A 380 41.21 -2.60 2.29
C PRO A 380 41.12 -3.12 3.72
N SER A 381 41.90 -2.52 4.64
CA SER A 381 41.87 -2.89 6.05
C SER A 381 40.42 -3.09 6.46
N GLY A 382 40.07 -4.32 6.83
CA GLY A 382 38.71 -4.76 7.15
C GLY A 382 38.19 -4.17 8.45
N LEU A 383 38.47 -2.89 8.72
CA LEU A 383 37.48 -2.04 9.34
C LEU A 383 36.36 -1.93 8.32
N THR A 384 35.43 -2.88 8.38
CA THR A 384 34.06 -2.66 7.93
C THR A 384 33.68 -1.31 8.52
N ARG A 385 33.68 -0.28 7.68
CA ARG A 385 33.14 1.02 8.04
C ARG A 385 31.67 0.71 8.28
N ALA A 386 31.31 0.46 9.53
CA ALA A 386 29.92 0.54 9.93
C ALA A 386 29.49 1.93 9.46
N ASP A 387 28.54 1.96 8.54
CA ASP A 387 28.23 3.14 7.73
C ASP A 387 27.85 4.37 8.57
N ASP A 388 27.62 4.22 9.86
CA ASP A 388 27.11 5.26 10.75
C ASP A 388 28.16 6.05 11.53
N ASP A 389 29.34 5.47 11.83
CA ASP A 389 30.39 6.11 12.65
C ASP A 389 31.71 6.27 11.88
N SER A 390 31.63 6.69 10.62
CA SER A 390 32.84 7.05 9.89
C SER A 390 33.43 8.36 10.43
N PRO A 391 34.76 8.44 10.66
CA PRO A 391 35.42 9.69 11.03
C PRO A 391 35.12 10.85 10.07
N SER A 392 34.78 10.52 8.81
CA SER A 392 34.37 11.49 7.80
C SER A 392 33.06 12.20 8.14
N LYS A 393 32.04 11.49 8.64
CA LYS A 393 30.75 12.11 9.02
C LYS A 393 30.93 13.06 10.20
N PHE A 394 31.75 12.67 11.18
CA PHE A 394 32.09 13.54 12.30
C PHE A 394 32.87 14.78 11.85
N ALA A 395 33.85 14.61 10.95
CA ALA A 395 34.57 15.74 10.36
C ALA A 395 33.67 16.66 9.55
N GLU A 396 32.72 16.13 8.77
CA GLU A 396 31.72 16.91 8.03
C GLU A 396 30.80 17.72 8.96
N ALA A 397 30.37 17.14 10.08
CA ALA A 397 29.57 17.84 11.08
C ALA A 397 30.34 18.98 11.76
N LEU A 398 31.62 18.76 12.09
CA LEU A 398 32.53 19.80 12.60
C LEU A 398 32.73 20.94 11.59
N LEU A 399 32.73 20.62 10.30
CA LEU A 399 32.82 21.58 9.20
C LEU A 399 31.48 22.25 8.86
N GLY A 400 30.43 22.01 9.66
CA GLY A 400 29.15 22.69 9.54
C GLY A 400 28.25 22.18 8.43
N ARG A 401 28.50 20.97 7.90
CA ARG A 401 27.61 20.36 6.90
C ARG A 401 26.35 19.83 7.59
N GLU A 402 25.18 20.19 7.05
CA GLU A 402 23.90 19.64 7.51
C GLU A 402 23.76 18.17 7.10
N HIS A 403 23.21 17.36 8.02
CA HIS A 403 22.96 15.95 7.77
C HIS A 403 21.82 15.77 6.76
N ASN A 404 22.14 15.26 5.55
CA ASN A 404 21.12 14.72 4.65
C ASN A 404 20.66 13.36 5.19
N SER A 405 19.54 13.35 5.90
CA SER A 405 19.02 12.14 6.51
C SER A 405 18.10 11.40 5.53
N LYS A 406 18.32 10.08 5.41
CA LYS A 406 17.32 9.15 4.84
C LYS A 406 15.93 9.33 5.50
N SER A 407 15.89 9.90 6.71
CA SER A 407 14.66 10.21 7.44
C SER A 407 13.80 11.30 6.78
N LEU A 408 14.37 12.24 6.00
CA LEU A 408 13.56 13.26 5.32
C LEU A 408 12.67 12.63 4.24
N GLN A 409 13.21 11.67 3.47
CA GLN A 409 12.45 10.98 2.44
C GLN A 409 11.26 10.21 3.03
N GLN A 410 11.49 9.49 4.13
CA GLN A 410 10.43 8.77 4.84
C GLN A 410 9.39 9.73 5.43
N PHE A 411 9.83 10.87 5.97
CA PHE A 411 8.93 11.91 6.47
C PHE A 411 8.05 12.51 5.38
N LEU A 412 8.60 12.77 4.19
CA LEU A 412 7.84 13.32 3.06
C LEU A 412 6.84 12.30 2.48
N GLN A 413 7.19 11.01 2.47
CA GLN A 413 6.33 9.95 1.94
C GLN A 413 5.17 9.60 2.88
N HIS A 414 5.40 9.62 4.20
CA HIS A 414 4.45 9.17 5.21
C HIS A 414 4.04 10.29 6.18
N GLY A 415 4.23 11.54 5.78
CA GLY A 415 3.90 12.71 6.58
C GLY A 415 2.41 12.74 6.89
N GLY A 416 2.07 12.62 8.19
CA GLY A 416 0.68 12.58 8.66
C GLY A 416 0.07 11.18 8.79
N GLU A 417 0.79 10.12 8.42
CA GLU A 417 0.33 8.74 8.64
C GLU A 417 0.61 8.30 10.08
N VAL A 418 -0.45 8.05 10.84
CA VAL A 418 -0.39 7.57 12.22
C VAL A 418 -1.26 6.33 12.36
N LEU A 419 -0.65 5.22 12.77
CA LEU A 419 -1.37 3.99 13.06
C LEU A 419 -1.80 4.02 14.53
N ARG A 420 -3.10 3.88 14.77
CA ARG A 420 -3.67 3.97 16.12
C ARG A 420 -4.24 2.63 16.53
N PHE A 421 -3.77 2.16 17.68
CA PHE A 421 -4.19 0.93 18.31
C PHE A 421 -4.76 1.19 19.70
N TRP A 422 -5.77 0.42 20.07
CA TRP A 422 -6.19 0.32 21.46
C TRP A 422 -5.50 -0.87 22.11
N ILE A 423 -4.81 -0.57 23.21
CA ILE A 423 -4.03 -1.55 23.95
C ILE A 423 -4.52 -1.62 25.40
N MET A 424 -4.41 -2.81 25.97
CA MET A 424 -4.74 -3.08 27.36
C MET A 424 -3.48 -3.54 28.09
N TRP A 425 -3.23 -2.96 29.26
CA TRP A 425 -2.24 -3.46 30.20
C TRP A 425 -2.96 -3.94 31.46
N ASP A 426 -2.94 -5.25 31.69
CA ASP A 426 -3.53 -5.86 32.88
C ASP A 426 -2.45 -6.06 33.94
N ASP A 427 -2.44 -5.19 34.96
CA ASP A 427 -1.50 -5.28 36.08
C ASP A 427 -2.15 -5.88 37.33
N ARG A 428 -3.40 -6.36 37.25
CA ARG A 428 -4.20 -6.83 38.41
C ARG A 428 -3.59 -7.99 39.20
N ALA A 429 -2.59 -8.68 38.65
CA ALA A 429 -1.81 -9.68 39.36
C ALA A 429 -1.01 -9.06 40.55
N LYS A 430 -0.74 -7.75 40.52
CA LYS A 430 -0.07 -7.03 41.62
C LYS A 430 -1.08 -6.57 42.67
N GLN A 431 -0.62 -6.39 43.91
CA GLN A 431 -1.45 -6.03 45.07
C GLN A 431 -2.30 -4.76 44.90
N TYR A 432 -1.84 -3.80 44.10
CA TYR A 432 -2.56 -2.56 43.77
C TYR A 432 -2.74 -2.40 42.25
N GLY A 433 -2.67 -3.51 41.54
CA GLY A 433 -2.75 -3.56 40.10
C GLY A 433 -4.12 -3.16 39.59
N THR A 434 -4.14 -2.31 38.57
CA THR A 434 -5.36 -1.98 37.84
C THR A 434 -5.23 -2.39 36.39
N ARG A 435 -6.38 -2.55 35.73
CA ARG A 435 -6.44 -2.76 34.30
C ARG A 435 -6.44 -1.38 33.61
N HIS A 436 -5.39 -1.10 32.85
CA HIS A 436 -5.23 0.16 32.13
C HIS A 436 -5.67 0.00 30.67
N LEU A 437 -6.50 0.92 30.21
CA LEU A 437 -6.89 1.05 28.80
C LEU A 437 -6.14 2.25 28.22
N LEU A 438 -5.35 1.98 27.18
CA LEU A 438 -4.39 2.91 26.62
C LEU A 438 -4.56 2.97 25.10
N LYS A 439 -4.10 4.06 24.49
CA LYS A 439 -3.99 4.26 23.05
C LYS A 439 -2.51 4.26 22.68
N LEU A 440 -2.15 3.48 21.68
CA LEU A 440 -0.82 3.51 21.07
C LEU A 440 -0.93 4.21 19.72
N HIS A 441 -0.14 5.25 19.52
CA HIS A 441 0.03 5.88 18.21
C HIS A 441 1.42 5.55 17.69
N PHE A 442 1.48 4.96 16.50
CA PHE A 442 2.72 4.67 15.79
C PHE A 442 2.84 5.60 14.59
N PHE A 443 3.92 6.39 14.56
CA PHE A 443 4.21 7.35 13.51
C PHE A 443 5.08 6.69 12.44
N VAL A 444 4.51 6.48 11.25
CA VAL A 444 5.19 5.77 10.15
C VAL A 444 6.35 6.60 9.57
N ALA A 445 6.25 7.93 9.67
CA ALA A 445 7.23 8.89 9.17
C ALA A 445 8.64 8.72 9.79
N ASP A 446 8.72 8.36 11.07
CA ASP A 446 9.96 8.30 11.85
C ASP A 446 10.11 7.00 12.66
N ASN A 447 9.20 6.05 12.50
CA ASN A 447 9.17 4.77 13.24
C ASN A 447 9.22 4.95 14.76
N THR A 448 8.52 5.96 15.27
CA THR A 448 8.36 6.21 16.70
C THR A 448 6.94 5.91 17.14
N ALA A 449 6.75 5.68 18.44
CA ALA A 449 5.43 5.55 19.01
C ALA A 449 5.29 6.34 20.30
N GLU A 450 4.07 6.72 20.59
CA GLU A 450 3.65 7.28 21.87
C GLU A 450 2.50 6.43 22.45
N ILE A 451 2.39 6.44 23.77
CA ILE A 451 1.30 5.75 24.47
C ILE A 451 0.59 6.77 25.34
N MET A 452 -0.72 6.82 25.20
CA MET A 452 -1.58 7.71 25.96
C MET A 452 -2.60 6.93 26.76
N GLU A 453 -2.91 7.40 27.96
CA GLU A 453 -3.92 6.78 28.80
C GLU A 453 -5.32 7.29 28.48
N ILE A 454 -6.29 6.37 28.38
CA ILE A 454 -7.68 6.74 28.16
C ILE A 454 -8.25 7.22 29.49
N GLN A 455 -8.27 8.54 29.63
CA GLN A 455 -8.86 9.25 30.76
C GLN A 455 -10.38 9.07 30.74
N GLY A 456 -10.90 8.42 31.79
CA GLY A 456 -12.34 8.26 32.01
C GLY A 456 -12.83 9.32 33.00
N SER A 457 -14.10 9.71 32.89
CA SER A 457 -14.72 10.59 33.87
C SER A 457 -14.66 9.97 35.27
N ASN A 458 -14.34 10.79 36.28
CA ASN A 458 -14.17 10.37 37.69
C ASN A 458 -13.09 9.30 37.95
N LYS A 459 -12.11 9.11 37.04
CA LYS A 459 -10.92 8.31 37.36
C LYS A 459 -9.93 9.15 38.17
N GLY A 460 -9.60 8.67 39.36
CA GLY A 460 -8.55 9.27 40.19
C GLY A 460 -7.15 8.80 39.78
N ALA A 461 -6.70 9.11 38.57
CA ALA A 461 -5.30 8.89 38.18
C ALA A 461 -4.89 9.56 36.85
N GLY A 462 -3.80 10.33 36.91
CA GLY A 462 -2.77 10.30 35.86
C GLY A 462 -2.65 11.49 34.91
N PHE A 463 -1.49 11.52 34.23
CA PHE A 463 -1.21 12.39 33.09
C PHE A 463 -1.73 11.72 31.80
N ALA A 464 -2.12 12.51 30.79
CA ALA A 464 -2.62 11.97 29.53
C ALA A 464 -1.58 11.11 28.79
N THR A 465 -0.30 11.46 28.90
CA THR A 465 0.81 10.74 28.26
C THR A 465 1.38 9.70 29.21
N PHE A 466 1.30 8.43 28.81
CA PHE A 466 1.87 7.30 29.53
C PHE A 466 3.33 7.05 29.12
N LEU A 467 3.61 7.12 27.81
CA LEU A 467 4.95 7.05 27.23
C LEU A 467 5.12 8.15 26.19
N LYS A 468 6.18 8.94 26.33
CA LYS A 468 6.54 10.00 25.37
C LYS A 468 6.90 9.39 24.02
N ARG A 469 6.64 10.13 22.94
CA ARG A 469 7.04 9.76 21.59
C ARG A 469 8.53 9.44 21.51
N GLY A 470 8.84 8.24 21.05
CA GLY A 470 10.20 7.79 20.83
C GLY A 470 10.25 6.42 20.17
N PRO A 471 11.43 5.94 19.77
CA PRO A 471 11.59 4.58 19.27
C PRO A 471 11.22 3.58 20.37
N LEU A 472 10.38 2.59 20.03
CA LEU A 472 9.98 1.53 20.95
C LEU A 472 10.95 0.35 20.85
N PRO A 473 11.81 0.08 21.84
CA PRO A 473 12.72 -1.05 21.79
C PRO A 473 11.99 -2.37 22.06
N LYS A 474 12.31 -3.42 21.29
CA LYS A 474 11.79 -4.80 21.46
C LYS A 474 12.32 -5.48 22.72
N ALA A 475 13.57 -5.18 23.08
CA ALA A 475 14.21 -5.66 24.29
C ALA A 475 14.51 -4.48 25.20
N ALA A 476 14.51 -4.70 26.52
CA ALA A 476 15.07 -3.71 27.43
C ALA A 476 16.54 -3.48 27.02
N PRO A 477 16.97 -2.25 26.73
CA PRO A 477 18.36 -2.00 26.41
C PRO A 477 19.20 -2.51 27.58
N ALA A 478 20.19 -3.37 27.30
CA ALA A 478 21.14 -3.80 28.31
C ALA A 478 21.65 -2.55 29.00
N ALA A 479 21.62 -2.51 30.34
CA ALA A 479 22.08 -1.36 31.11
C ALA A 479 23.54 -1.09 30.73
N ALA A 480 23.74 -0.20 29.76
CA ALA A 480 25.06 0.13 29.26
C ALA A 480 25.77 0.82 30.40
N GLY A 481 26.71 0.10 31.01
CA GLY A 481 27.57 0.66 32.05
C GLY A 481 28.24 1.92 31.53
N ALA A 482 28.02 3.03 32.24
CA ALA A 482 28.88 4.21 32.23
C ALA A 482 29.07 4.98 30.90
N ALA A 483 28.05 5.09 30.04
CA ALA A 483 28.01 6.14 29.02
C ALA A 483 26.62 6.80 28.99
N LEU A 484 26.58 8.10 29.29
CA LEU A 484 25.47 9.06 29.16
C LEU A 484 24.03 8.46 29.17
N PRO A 485 23.19 8.73 30.18
CA PRO A 485 21.80 8.28 30.18
C PRO A 485 21.08 8.79 28.93
N GLY A 486 20.69 7.87 28.03
CA GLY A 486 20.08 8.16 26.73
C GLY A 486 20.97 7.97 25.49
N ALA A 487 22.23 7.54 25.65
CA ALA A 487 23.21 7.47 24.56
C ALA A 487 23.26 6.14 23.77
N ALA A 488 22.52 5.11 24.17
CA ALA A 488 22.38 3.92 23.33
C ALA A 488 21.45 4.25 22.15
N ARG A 489 22.02 4.64 21.01
CA ARG A 489 21.27 4.76 19.76
C ARG A 489 20.71 3.38 19.41
N LEU A 490 19.40 3.23 19.56
CA LEU A 490 18.70 2.03 19.13
C LEU A 490 18.76 1.96 17.61
N THR A 491 19.13 0.80 17.08
CA THR A 491 19.04 0.56 15.64
C THR A 491 17.58 0.28 15.26
N ALA A 492 17.23 0.46 13.99
CA ALA A 492 15.87 0.20 13.50
C ALA A 492 15.43 -1.25 13.75
N GLU A 493 16.37 -2.21 13.65
CA GLU A 493 16.11 -3.64 13.89
C GLU A 493 15.78 -3.97 15.35
N GLN A 494 16.30 -3.18 16.29
CA GLN A 494 16.04 -3.33 17.73
C GLN A 494 14.69 -2.72 18.13
N CYS A 495 14.07 -1.93 17.26
CA CYS A 495 12.80 -1.25 17.52
C CYS A 495 11.63 -1.98 16.89
N TYR A 496 10.43 -1.78 17.45
CA TYR A 496 9.19 -2.26 16.88
C TYR A 496 8.89 -1.57 15.55
N ALA A 497 8.53 -2.36 14.54
CA ALA A 497 8.04 -1.92 13.26
C ALA A 497 6.52 -2.17 13.16
N PRO A 498 5.81 -1.55 12.19
CA PRO A 498 4.39 -1.83 11.95
C PRO A 498 4.11 -3.33 11.76
N THR A 499 5.00 -4.06 11.09
CA THR A 499 4.87 -5.52 10.88
C THR A 499 4.73 -6.33 12.17
N ASP A 500 5.26 -5.82 13.28
CA ASP A 500 5.25 -6.51 14.58
C ASP A 500 3.97 -6.24 15.39
N MET A 501 3.06 -5.37 14.91
CA MET A 501 1.86 -4.94 15.63
C MET A 501 0.60 -5.57 15.02
N ASN A 502 0.18 -6.70 15.58
CA ASN A 502 -1.03 -7.42 15.16
C ASN A 502 -2.12 -7.36 16.23
N ILE A 503 -3.39 -7.40 15.82
CA ILE A 503 -4.50 -7.50 16.77
C ILE A 503 -4.47 -8.89 17.41
N GLY A 504 -4.58 -8.93 18.74
CA GLY A 504 -4.42 -10.13 19.57
C GLY A 504 -2.98 -10.44 19.97
N ALA A 505 -1.99 -9.77 19.39
CA ALA A 505 -0.60 -9.93 19.82
C ALA A 505 -0.34 -9.19 21.14
N THR A 506 0.59 -9.76 21.93
CA THR A 506 1.09 -9.13 23.15
C THR A 506 2.47 -8.52 22.87
N ILE A 507 2.57 -7.20 22.99
CA ILE A 507 3.83 -6.46 22.81
C ILE A 507 4.48 -6.21 24.16
N THR A 508 5.81 -6.33 24.22
CA THR A 508 6.57 -6.10 25.45
C THR A 508 7.33 -4.78 25.35
N ILE A 509 6.92 -3.78 26.12
CA ILE A 509 7.52 -2.45 26.10
C ILE A 509 8.08 -2.18 27.49
N LEU A 510 9.40 -1.99 27.59
CA LEU A 510 10.11 -1.68 28.84
C LEU A 510 9.77 -2.65 29.99
N GLY A 511 9.61 -3.93 29.67
CA GLY A 511 9.28 -4.99 30.64
C GLY A 511 7.80 -5.08 31.02
N ARG A 512 6.91 -4.34 30.36
CA ARG A 512 5.45 -4.44 30.54
C ARG A 512 4.82 -5.08 29.30
N GLN A 513 3.87 -5.98 29.51
CA GLN A 513 3.14 -6.67 28.45
C GLN A 513 1.82 -5.94 28.16
N PHE A 514 1.62 -5.55 26.91
CA PHE A 514 0.41 -4.89 26.43
C PHE A 514 -0.28 -5.78 25.41
N LEU A 515 -1.57 -6.03 25.59
CA LEU A 515 -2.41 -6.71 24.60
C LEU A 515 -2.98 -5.68 23.64
N ILE A 516 -2.72 -5.83 22.34
CA ILE A 516 -3.41 -5.06 21.30
C ILE A 516 -4.75 -5.74 21.04
N TYR A 517 -5.86 -5.05 21.26
CA TYR A 517 -7.20 -5.65 21.12
C TYR A 517 -8.02 -5.03 19.99
N ASP A 518 -7.72 -3.80 19.57
CA ASP A 518 -8.42 -3.14 18.46
C ASP A 518 -7.50 -2.13 17.75
N CYS A 519 -7.85 -1.76 16.52
CA CYS A 519 -7.18 -0.74 15.73
C CYS A 519 -8.20 0.11 14.98
N ASP A 520 -7.85 1.36 14.66
CA ASP A 520 -8.82 2.23 13.99
C ASP A 520 -9.01 1.87 12.51
N ASP A 521 -10.07 2.41 11.90
CA ASP A 521 -10.42 2.08 10.52
C ASP A 521 -9.35 2.52 9.51
N ALA A 522 -8.63 3.60 9.80
CA ALA A 522 -7.52 4.07 8.96
C ALA A 522 -6.34 3.08 9.01
N THR A 523 -5.99 2.62 10.20
CA THR A 523 -4.98 1.59 10.42
C THR A 523 -5.39 0.29 9.74
N ARG A 524 -6.66 -0.12 9.88
CA ARG A 524 -7.18 -1.33 9.21
C ARG A 524 -6.99 -1.27 7.69
N LYS A 525 -7.34 -0.15 7.06
CA LYS A 525 -7.11 0.06 5.61
C LYS A 525 -5.63 0.04 5.25
N TRP A 526 -4.79 0.70 6.05
CA TRP A 526 -3.34 0.74 5.82
C TRP A 526 -2.71 -0.66 5.82
N TYR A 527 -3.08 -1.53 6.78
CA TYR A 527 -2.61 -2.92 6.82
C TYR A 527 -3.17 -3.78 5.67
N MET A 528 -4.40 -3.55 5.25
CA MET A 528 -4.98 -4.25 4.10
C MET A 528 -4.27 -3.88 2.79
N GLU A 529 -4.05 -2.58 2.55
CA GLU A 529 -3.48 -2.08 1.29
C GLU A 529 -1.98 -2.31 1.17
N ARG A 530 -1.21 -2.08 2.25
CA ARG A 530 0.26 -2.11 2.18
C ARG A 530 0.88 -3.41 2.67
N GLN A 531 0.22 -4.08 3.62
CA GLN A 531 0.74 -5.30 4.23
C GLN A 531 -0.05 -6.56 3.83
N GLY A 532 -1.19 -6.41 3.15
CA GLY A 532 -1.98 -7.53 2.65
C GLY A 532 -2.69 -8.34 3.74
N PHE A 533 -3.00 -7.75 4.89
CA PHE A 533 -3.71 -8.43 5.97
C PHE A 533 -5.17 -8.71 5.63
N THR A 534 -5.71 -9.82 6.12
CA THR A 534 -7.13 -10.15 5.92
C THR A 534 -8.03 -9.43 6.94
N PRO A 535 -9.31 -9.18 6.63
CA PRO A 535 -10.24 -8.56 7.57
C PRO A 535 -10.40 -9.32 8.88
N GLU A 536 -10.31 -10.65 8.83
CA GLU A 536 -10.42 -11.52 10.00
C GLU A 536 -9.24 -11.34 10.97
N GLN A 537 -8.03 -11.11 10.45
CA GLN A 537 -6.85 -10.82 11.26
C GLN A 537 -6.91 -9.44 11.94
N LEU A 538 -7.78 -8.55 11.44
CA LEU A 538 -7.98 -7.19 11.95
C LEU A 538 -9.32 -7.03 12.68
N ALA A 539 -9.94 -8.15 13.09
CA ALA A 539 -11.17 -8.16 13.86
C ALA A 539 -10.89 -7.77 15.33
N PRO A 540 -11.71 -6.88 15.93
CA PRO A 540 -11.53 -6.46 17.31
C PRO A 540 -11.78 -7.62 18.28
N ILE A 541 -10.99 -7.67 19.35
CA ILE A 541 -11.15 -8.65 20.42
C ILE A 541 -11.99 -8.02 21.54
N ASP A 542 -13.06 -8.71 21.93
CA ASP A 542 -13.86 -8.29 23.07
C ASP A 542 -13.11 -8.54 24.38
N ILE A 543 -12.88 -7.45 25.10
CA ILE A 543 -12.24 -7.43 26.42
C ILE A 543 -13.24 -7.06 27.53
N SER A 544 -14.54 -6.98 27.22
CA SER A 544 -15.57 -6.66 28.21
C SER A 544 -15.69 -7.77 29.25
N GLU A 545 -15.83 -7.37 30.51
CA GLU A 545 -16.10 -8.31 31.61
C GLU A 545 -17.59 -8.28 31.91
N PRO A 546 -18.25 -9.44 32.08
CA PRO A 546 -19.67 -9.46 32.39
C PRO A 546 -19.91 -8.83 33.76
N GLU A 547 -20.70 -7.74 33.78
CA GLU A 547 -21.11 -7.13 35.03
C GLU A 547 -22.03 -8.11 35.77
N VAL A 548 -21.65 -8.47 37.00
CA VAL A 548 -22.53 -9.26 37.86
C VAL A 548 -23.67 -8.34 38.30
N PRO A 549 -24.93 -8.62 37.91
CA PRO A 549 -26.03 -7.77 38.32
C PRO A 549 -26.11 -7.77 39.84
N ARG A 550 -26.34 -6.58 40.41
CA ARG A 550 -26.55 -6.45 41.86
C ARG A 550 -27.73 -7.34 42.24
N LYS A 551 -27.50 -8.29 43.15
CA LYS A 551 -28.57 -9.13 43.68
C LYS A 551 -29.55 -8.25 44.46
N GLU A 552 -30.73 -8.03 43.90
CA GLU A 552 -31.83 -7.41 44.62
C GLU A 552 -32.37 -8.41 45.64
N ALA A 553 -32.50 -7.99 46.89
CA ALA A 553 -33.09 -8.82 47.91
C ALA A 553 -34.58 -9.02 47.57
N PRO A 554 -35.11 -10.25 47.64
CA PRO A 554 -36.54 -10.47 47.45
C PRO A 554 -37.31 -9.73 48.56
N LEU A 555 -38.54 -9.33 48.23
CA LEU A 555 -39.42 -8.71 49.23
C LEU A 555 -39.64 -9.69 50.40
N PRO A 556 -39.62 -9.19 51.65
CA PRO A 556 -39.92 -10.02 52.81
C PRO A 556 -41.35 -10.55 52.73
N ALA A 557 -41.59 -11.72 53.31
CA ALA A 557 -42.93 -12.28 53.41
C ALA A 557 -43.87 -11.33 54.18
N TRP A 558 -45.13 -11.25 53.73
CA TRP A 558 -46.14 -10.42 54.38
C TRP A 558 -46.34 -10.83 55.84
N ASN A 559 -46.34 -9.85 56.74
CA ASN A 559 -46.40 -10.04 58.19
C ASN A 559 -47.81 -10.35 58.75
N GLY A 560 -48.84 -10.38 57.90
CA GLY A 560 -50.22 -10.68 58.31
C GLY A 560 -51.03 -9.48 58.81
N ILE A 561 -50.45 -8.27 58.81
CA ILE A 561 -51.11 -7.03 59.25
C ILE A 561 -51.44 -6.18 58.03
N GLY A 562 -52.62 -5.54 58.00
CA GLY A 562 -53.06 -4.72 56.87
C GLY A 562 -53.38 -5.55 55.62
N SER A 563 -53.50 -4.90 54.44
CA SER A 563 -53.58 -5.65 53.18
C SER A 563 -52.17 -5.98 52.67
N PRO A 564 -51.98 -7.09 51.92
CA PRO A 564 -50.70 -7.41 51.31
C PRO A 564 -50.17 -6.29 50.39
N GLU A 565 -51.06 -5.64 49.64
CA GLU A 565 -50.69 -4.57 48.70
C GLU A 565 -50.22 -3.30 49.41
N ASP A 566 -50.85 -2.98 50.54
CA ASP A 566 -50.49 -1.82 51.37
C ASP A 566 -49.18 -2.07 52.14
N SER A 567 -49.05 -3.26 52.72
CA SER A 567 -47.83 -3.69 53.43
C SER A 567 -46.61 -3.76 52.52
N MET A 568 -46.80 -4.14 51.25
CA MET A 568 -45.74 -4.15 50.24
C MET A 568 -45.14 -2.76 50.03
N GLN A 569 -45.92 -1.68 50.14
CA GLN A 569 -45.41 -0.31 49.94
C GLN A 569 -44.41 0.11 51.01
N ASN A 570 -44.53 -0.40 52.25
CA ASN A 570 -43.55 -0.19 53.32
C ASN A 570 -42.18 -0.81 52.98
N CYS A 571 -42.16 -1.90 52.21
CA CYS A 571 -40.93 -2.56 51.79
C CYS A 571 -40.34 -1.91 50.53
N LEU A 572 -41.19 -1.33 49.67
CA LEU A 572 -40.76 -0.69 48.41
C LEU A 572 -40.25 0.74 48.60
N LYS A 573 -40.81 1.50 49.54
CA LYS A 573 -40.49 2.93 49.73
C LYS A 573 -40.39 3.27 51.20
N LEU A 574 -39.44 4.14 51.53
CA LEU A 574 -39.28 4.68 52.88
C LEU A 574 -40.53 5.43 53.34
N VAL A 575 -41.11 6.25 52.46
CA VAL A 575 -42.41 6.89 52.69
C VAL A 575 -43.45 6.08 51.91
N PRO A 576 -44.29 5.29 52.60
CA PRO A 576 -45.26 4.44 51.94
C PRO A 576 -46.27 5.31 51.20
N LYS A 577 -46.56 4.92 49.95
CA LYS A 577 -47.61 5.54 49.15
C LYS A 577 -48.81 4.62 49.15
N PRO A 578 -50.04 5.14 49.20
CA PRO A 578 -51.22 4.30 49.13
C PRO A 578 -51.23 3.52 47.82
N PRO A 579 -51.61 2.22 47.83
CA PRO A 579 -51.66 1.42 46.63
C PRO A 579 -52.68 2.02 45.65
N LYS A 580 -52.30 2.08 44.36
CA LYS A 580 -53.17 2.61 43.31
C LYS A 580 -54.25 1.57 42.99
N LYS A 581 -55.50 2.00 42.96
CA LYS A 581 -56.63 1.19 42.47
C LYS A 581 -56.68 1.25 40.95
N ASP A 582 -57.14 0.17 40.32
CA ASP A 582 -57.42 0.16 38.89
C ASP A 582 -58.70 0.97 38.60
N THR A 583 -58.53 2.26 38.36
CA THR A 583 -59.63 3.19 38.14
C THR A 583 -60.38 2.91 36.83
N PHE A 584 -59.69 2.35 35.84
CA PHE A 584 -60.29 2.03 34.55
C PHE A 584 -61.27 0.86 34.72
N ARG A 585 -60.84 -0.20 35.40
CA ARG A 585 -61.71 -1.33 35.71
C ARG A 585 -62.90 -0.91 36.56
N TRP A 586 -62.68 -0.04 37.54
CA TRP A 586 -63.75 0.47 38.39
C TRP A 586 -64.79 1.26 37.59
N GLN A 587 -64.39 2.14 36.67
CA GLN A 587 -65.30 2.93 35.86
C GLN A 587 -66.08 2.10 34.82
N THR A 588 -65.42 1.15 34.17
CA THR A 588 -66.04 0.35 33.10
C THR A 588 -66.96 -0.73 33.65
N LEU A 589 -66.60 -1.36 34.77
CA LEU A 589 -67.28 -2.55 35.30
C LEU A 589 -68.14 -2.30 36.55
N ASP A 590 -68.33 -1.04 36.99
CA ASP A 590 -69.04 -0.67 38.25
C ASP A 590 -70.41 -1.37 38.41
N LYS A 591 -71.16 -1.47 37.32
CA LYS A 591 -72.54 -2.00 37.32
C LYS A 591 -72.62 -3.48 36.93
N ILE A 592 -71.49 -4.11 36.60
CA ILE A 592 -71.46 -5.50 36.15
C ILE A 592 -71.25 -6.41 37.36
N VAL A 593 -72.31 -7.16 37.70
CA VAL A 593 -72.33 -8.09 38.83
C VAL A 593 -72.68 -9.48 38.32
N LEU A 594 -71.79 -10.43 38.56
CA LEU A 594 -72.01 -11.84 38.22
C LEU A 594 -72.71 -12.54 39.39
N ARG A 595 -73.82 -13.21 39.13
CA ARG A 595 -74.65 -13.85 40.14
C ARG A 595 -74.74 -15.35 39.88
N TYR A 596 -74.39 -16.14 40.89
CA TYR A 596 -74.41 -17.59 40.82
C TYR A 596 -75.30 -18.16 41.93
N GLU A 597 -76.08 -19.17 41.60
CA GLU A 597 -76.75 -20.02 42.59
C GLU A 597 -75.72 -21.02 43.15
N ALA A 598 -75.66 -21.16 44.47
CA ALA A 598 -74.71 -22.00 45.15
C ALA A 598 -75.36 -22.81 46.27
N GLN A 599 -74.81 -23.98 46.56
CA GLN A 599 -75.21 -24.85 47.67
C GLN A 599 -74.01 -25.26 48.50
N LEU A 600 -74.22 -25.50 49.80
CA LEU A 600 -73.14 -25.95 50.68
C LEU A 600 -72.78 -27.42 50.42
N GLU A 601 -71.50 -27.70 50.25
CA GLU A 601 -70.99 -29.04 50.04
C GLU A 601 -70.35 -29.59 51.34
N THR A 602 -70.61 -30.87 51.64
CA THR A 602 -70.11 -31.51 52.88
C THR A 602 -68.58 -31.69 52.89
N ALA A 603 -67.93 -31.61 51.74
CA ALA A 603 -66.50 -31.88 51.55
C ALA A 603 -65.59 -30.64 51.70
N GLY A 604 -65.89 -29.71 52.61
CA GLY A 604 -65.02 -28.56 52.87
C GLY A 604 -63.75 -28.92 53.65
N ALA A 605 -62.64 -28.25 53.34
CA ALA A 605 -61.28 -28.55 53.84
C ALA A 605 -61.06 -28.40 55.37
N ALA A 606 -62.06 -27.97 56.13
CA ALA A 606 -62.03 -28.04 57.59
C ALA A 606 -62.53 -29.43 58.03
N ALA A 607 -61.59 -30.34 58.29
CA ALA A 607 -61.86 -31.65 58.88
C ALA A 607 -62.65 -31.49 60.20
N GLY A 608 -63.98 -31.55 60.13
CA GLY A 608 -64.87 -31.41 61.28
C GLY A 608 -66.24 -30.77 61.01
N ALA A 609 -66.42 -30.01 59.93
CA ALA A 609 -67.71 -29.36 59.64
C ALA A 609 -68.70 -30.31 58.93
N ARG A 610 -69.31 -31.24 59.67
CA ARG A 610 -70.43 -32.03 59.13
C ARG A 610 -71.65 -31.11 58.97
N LEU A 611 -72.07 -30.85 57.73
CA LEU A 611 -73.30 -30.12 57.46
C LEU A 611 -74.48 -30.83 58.13
N ILE A 612 -75.29 -30.09 58.88
CA ILE A 612 -76.56 -30.57 59.42
C ILE A 612 -77.52 -30.78 58.23
N GLY A 613 -78.46 -31.73 58.32
CA GLY A 613 -79.38 -32.06 57.21
C GLY A 613 -80.06 -30.83 56.61
N THR A 614 -80.43 -29.87 57.46
CA THR A 614 -81.03 -28.58 57.08
C THR A 614 -80.08 -27.67 56.30
N ASP A 615 -78.76 -27.72 56.54
CA ASP A 615 -77.78 -26.87 55.84
C ASP A 615 -77.54 -27.30 54.38
N ARG A 616 -77.84 -28.56 54.04
CA ARG A 616 -77.68 -29.10 52.68
C ARG A 616 -78.75 -28.59 51.72
N GLU A 617 -79.91 -28.24 52.25
CA GLU A 617 -81.06 -27.76 51.48
C GLU A 617 -81.03 -26.24 51.27
N ARG A 618 -80.14 -25.54 51.98
CA ARG A 618 -79.96 -24.09 51.87
C ARG A 618 -79.35 -23.72 50.53
N ARG A 619 -79.97 -22.75 49.87
CA ARG A 619 -79.51 -22.17 48.61
C ARG A 619 -78.99 -20.77 48.87
N PHE A 620 -77.89 -20.44 48.21
CA PHE A 620 -77.22 -19.16 48.33
C PHE A 620 -77.09 -18.53 46.96
N VAL A 621 -77.07 -17.20 46.91
CA VAL A 621 -76.74 -16.41 45.74
C VAL A 621 -75.40 -15.75 46.01
N ILE A 622 -74.40 -16.14 45.23
CA ILE A 622 -73.07 -15.54 45.26
C ILE A 622 -73.05 -14.41 44.23
N SER A 623 -72.89 -13.18 44.69
CA SER A 623 -72.74 -11.99 43.85
C SER A 623 -71.28 -11.57 43.82
N PHE A 624 -70.66 -11.59 42.64
CA PHE A 624 -69.30 -11.13 42.39
C PHE A 624 -69.32 -9.81 41.64
N PHE A 625 -68.67 -8.79 42.21
CA PHE A 625 -68.61 -7.44 41.67
C PHE A 625 -67.31 -7.28 40.88
N LEU A 626 -67.40 -7.13 39.55
CA LEU A 626 -66.21 -7.10 38.69
C LEU A 626 -65.35 -5.84 38.87
N ALA A 627 -65.96 -4.73 39.28
CA ALA A 627 -65.33 -3.43 39.47
C ALA A 627 -64.21 -3.42 40.51
N ASP A 628 -64.39 -4.16 41.62
CA ASP A 628 -63.45 -4.20 42.75
C ASP A 628 -63.02 -5.63 43.13
N GLN A 629 -63.46 -6.63 42.37
CA GLN A 629 -63.20 -8.06 42.58
C GLN A 629 -63.61 -8.51 44.00
N THR A 630 -64.75 -8.02 44.47
CA THR A 630 -65.33 -8.41 45.76
C THR A 630 -66.48 -9.40 45.57
N LEU A 631 -66.74 -10.20 46.60
CA LEU A 631 -67.78 -11.22 46.60
C LEU A 631 -68.69 -11.02 47.81
N ALA A 632 -70.00 -11.22 47.63
CA ALA A 632 -70.99 -11.28 48.70
C ALA A 632 -71.81 -12.55 48.56
N VAL A 633 -72.20 -13.16 49.69
CA VAL A 633 -73.07 -14.34 49.70
C VAL A 633 -74.38 -13.97 50.38
N PHE A 634 -75.49 -14.16 49.67
CA PHE A 634 -76.83 -13.85 50.15
C PHE A 634 -77.71 -15.09 50.16
N GLU A 635 -78.41 -15.32 51.24
CA GLU A 635 -79.41 -16.38 51.36
C GLU A 635 -80.81 -15.79 51.17
N PRO A 636 -81.53 -16.17 50.09
CA PRO A 636 -82.91 -15.72 49.89
C PRO A 636 -83.82 -16.27 51.01
N PRO A 637 -84.72 -15.45 51.57
CA PRO A 637 -85.64 -15.90 52.61
C PRO A 637 -86.62 -16.93 52.04
N GLN A 638 -86.72 -18.10 52.69
CA GLN A 638 -87.67 -19.14 52.31
C GLN A 638 -88.79 -19.28 53.34
N PRO A 639 -90.07 -19.16 52.95
CA PRO A 639 -91.18 -19.37 53.86
C PRO A 639 -91.19 -20.81 54.39
N ASN A 640 -91.56 -20.98 55.66
CA ASN A 640 -91.65 -22.28 56.35
C ASN A 640 -90.31 -23.04 56.52
N SER A 641 -89.16 -22.41 56.27
CA SER A 641 -87.83 -23.02 56.46
C SER A 641 -87.32 -23.01 57.91
N GLY A 642 -87.88 -22.13 58.75
CA GLY A 642 -87.41 -21.89 60.12
C GLY A 642 -86.06 -21.15 60.21
N LEU A 643 -85.46 -20.77 59.08
CA LEU A 643 -84.19 -20.04 59.01
C LEU A 643 -84.42 -18.59 58.55
N THR A 644 -83.75 -17.65 59.20
CA THR A 644 -83.76 -16.24 58.78
C THR A 644 -82.80 -16.08 57.59
N GLY A 645 -83.35 -15.85 56.40
CA GLY A 645 -82.54 -15.48 55.23
C GLY A 645 -81.88 -14.11 55.39
N GLY A 646 -80.91 -13.79 54.53
CA GLY A 646 -80.19 -12.52 54.57
C GLY A 646 -78.74 -12.62 54.09
N LYS A 647 -77.91 -11.65 54.49
CA LYS A 647 -76.49 -11.65 54.14
C LYS A 647 -75.77 -12.76 54.91
N PHE A 648 -75.27 -13.75 54.19
CA PHE A 648 -74.48 -14.85 54.74
C PHE A 648 -72.99 -14.49 54.81
N LEU A 649 -72.49 -13.76 53.80
CA LEU A 649 -71.17 -13.14 53.79
C LEU A 649 -71.31 -11.72 53.26
N GLU A 650 -70.86 -10.74 54.04
CA GLU A 650 -70.81 -9.35 53.61
C GLU A 650 -69.84 -9.16 52.43
N ARG A 651 -70.10 -8.16 51.58
CA ARG A 651 -69.27 -7.83 50.42
C ARG A 651 -67.84 -7.54 50.87
N GLY A 652 -66.91 -8.36 50.41
CA GLY A 652 -65.49 -8.18 50.71
C GLY A 652 -64.61 -8.96 49.73
N LYS A 653 -63.31 -8.71 49.77
CA LYS A 653 -62.35 -9.54 49.05
C LYS A 653 -62.11 -10.83 49.82
N VAL A 654 -62.06 -11.95 49.13
CA VAL A 654 -61.87 -13.28 49.72
C VAL A 654 -60.65 -13.95 49.09
N TYR A 655 -59.79 -14.53 49.92
CA TYR A 655 -58.60 -15.25 49.49
C TYR A 655 -58.94 -16.65 48.99
N LYS A 656 -58.13 -17.18 48.07
CA LYS A 656 -58.22 -18.58 47.64
C LYS A 656 -57.84 -19.52 48.78
N ALA A 657 -58.40 -20.73 48.79
CA ALA A 657 -58.05 -21.73 49.79
C ALA A 657 -56.56 -22.12 49.69
N GLY A 658 -55.86 -22.09 50.84
CA GLY A 658 -54.44 -22.45 50.94
C GLY A 658 -53.44 -21.32 50.63
N ASN A 659 -53.84 -20.26 49.92
CA ASN A 659 -52.97 -19.12 49.60
C ASN A 659 -53.54 -17.80 50.17
N LYS A 660 -52.83 -17.21 51.14
CA LYS A 660 -53.23 -15.96 51.80
C LYS A 660 -52.85 -14.69 51.01
N LEU A 661 -52.28 -14.81 49.82
CA LEU A 661 -51.81 -13.69 49.00
C LEU A 661 -52.58 -13.57 47.67
N GLU A 662 -53.38 -14.57 47.30
CA GLU A 662 -54.15 -14.56 46.07
C GLU A 662 -55.65 -14.43 46.33
N TRP A 663 -56.27 -13.47 45.66
CA TRP A 663 -57.71 -13.22 45.72
C TRP A 663 -58.48 -14.11 44.76
N ILE A 664 -59.73 -14.42 45.08
CA ILE A 664 -60.67 -15.04 44.14
C ILE A 664 -60.95 -14.06 42.99
N THR A 665 -60.82 -14.54 41.76
CA THR A 665 -61.04 -13.77 40.54
C THR A 665 -62.26 -14.30 39.77
N GLU A 666 -62.69 -13.56 38.76
CA GLU A 666 -63.77 -13.97 37.85
C GLU A 666 -63.51 -15.33 37.19
N ARG A 667 -62.24 -15.70 36.99
CA ARG A 667 -61.83 -16.96 36.36
C ARG A 667 -62.12 -18.18 37.23
N ASP A 668 -62.24 -17.98 38.55
CA ASP A 668 -62.51 -19.06 39.50
C ASP A 668 -64.02 -19.35 39.62
N LEU A 669 -64.88 -18.55 38.96
CA LEU A 669 -66.34 -18.58 39.10
C LEU A 669 -67.01 -19.14 37.82
N TYR A 670 -67.30 -20.45 37.82
CA TYR A 670 -68.05 -21.10 36.75
C TYR A 670 -69.04 -22.14 37.32
N VAL A 671 -70.10 -22.47 36.58
CA VAL A 671 -71.10 -23.45 37.01
C VAL A 671 -70.43 -24.82 37.21
N GLY A 672 -70.58 -25.40 38.38
CA GLY A 672 -69.91 -26.62 38.82
C GLY A 672 -68.65 -26.39 39.67
N ALA A 673 -68.12 -25.16 39.73
CA ALA A 673 -66.95 -24.84 40.55
C ALA A 673 -67.26 -24.98 42.05
N ALA A 674 -66.27 -25.45 42.82
CA ALA A 674 -66.31 -25.51 44.27
C ALA A 674 -65.44 -24.41 44.88
N LEU A 675 -66.07 -23.46 45.57
CA LEU A 675 -65.43 -22.32 46.21
C LEU A 675 -65.34 -22.51 47.72
N ASP A 676 -64.14 -22.45 48.25
CA ASP A 676 -63.90 -22.48 49.69
C ASP A 676 -63.88 -21.06 50.24
N LEU A 677 -64.99 -20.64 50.87
CA LEU A 677 -65.16 -19.32 51.47
C LEU A 677 -65.23 -19.46 53.00
N HIS A 678 -64.30 -18.84 53.73
CA HIS A 678 -64.27 -18.84 55.21
C HIS A 678 -64.50 -20.23 55.84
N CYS A 679 -63.76 -21.24 55.36
CA CYS A 679 -63.84 -22.64 55.79
C CYS A 679 -65.13 -23.40 55.43
N ARG A 680 -66.00 -22.84 54.56
CA ARG A 680 -67.18 -23.51 54.01
C ARG A 680 -67.03 -23.66 52.50
N ARG A 681 -67.35 -24.84 51.97
CA ARG A 681 -67.31 -25.14 50.53
C ARG A 681 -68.67 -24.90 49.90
N PHE A 682 -68.71 -24.05 48.89
CA PHE A 682 -69.89 -23.73 48.10
C PHE A 682 -69.73 -24.30 46.70
N ARG A 683 -70.66 -25.14 46.26
CA ARG A 683 -70.72 -25.59 44.87
C ARG A 683 -71.66 -24.68 44.10
N LEU A 684 -71.15 -24.08 43.02
CA LEU A 684 -71.96 -23.27 42.11
C LEU A 684 -72.85 -24.20 41.28
N THR A 685 -74.17 -24.14 41.46
CA THR A 685 -75.14 -25.01 40.79
C THR A 685 -75.76 -24.37 39.55
N GLY A 686 -75.78 -23.04 39.49
CA GLY A 686 -76.33 -22.28 38.37
C GLY A 686 -75.79 -20.86 38.31
N ALA A 687 -76.07 -20.16 37.21
CA ALA A 687 -75.71 -18.76 37.00
C ALA A 687 -76.92 -17.98 36.49
N ASP A 688 -77.01 -16.70 36.81
CA ASP A 688 -78.03 -15.80 36.29
C ASP A 688 -77.91 -15.67 34.75
N VAL A 689 -79.01 -15.39 34.06
CA VAL A 689 -79.05 -15.29 32.59
C VAL A 689 -78.05 -14.24 32.10
N PHE A 690 -77.96 -13.10 32.79
CA PHE A 690 -76.97 -12.06 32.50
C PHE A 690 -75.53 -12.58 32.66
N THR A 691 -75.28 -13.37 33.71
CA THR A 691 -73.94 -13.92 33.98
C THR A 691 -73.55 -14.93 32.91
N GLN A 692 -74.47 -15.79 32.48
CA GLN A 692 -74.23 -16.74 31.40
C GLN A 692 -73.91 -16.04 30.08
N GLN A 693 -74.71 -15.03 29.70
CA GLN A 693 -74.47 -14.21 28.51
C GLN A 693 -73.12 -13.49 28.58
N TYR A 694 -72.84 -12.81 29.68
CA TYR A 694 -71.57 -12.11 29.89
C TYR A 694 -70.37 -13.05 29.80
N THR A 695 -70.42 -14.23 30.45
CA THR A 695 -69.33 -15.21 30.37
C THR A 695 -69.18 -15.84 28.98
N ALA A 696 -70.27 -15.99 28.23
CA ALA A 696 -70.25 -16.50 26.87
C ALA A 696 -69.68 -15.46 25.89
N ASP A 697 -70.05 -14.19 26.05
CA ASP A 697 -69.56 -13.06 25.24
C ASP A 697 -68.06 -12.82 25.49
N GLU A 698 -67.61 -12.83 26.76
CA GLU A 698 -66.18 -12.76 27.11
C GLU A 698 -65.40 -13.97 26.59
N ALA A 699 -65.98 -15.18 26.62
CA ALA A 699 -65.35 -16.38 26.07
C ALA A 699 -65.22 -16.34 24.54
N ALA A 700 -66.19 -15.73 23.84
CA ALA A 700 -66.15 -15.53 22.39
C ALA A 700 -65.21 -14.39 21.96
N GLY A 701 -65.04 -13.36 22.78
CA GLY A 701 -64.09 -12.26 22.55
C GLY A 701 -62.63 -12.60 22.86
N GLY A 702 -62.36 -13.67 23.61
CA GLY A 702 -61.00 -14.11 23.98
C GLY A 702 -60.26 -14.95 22.94
N SER A 703 -60.86 -15.23 21.77
CA SER A 703 -60.24 -15.99 20.67
C SER A 703 -59.90 -15.12 19.44
N SER A 704 -59.68 -13.83 19.62
CA SER A 704 -59.18 -12.91 18.59
C SER A 704 -57.88 -12.24 19.00
#